data_AF-A0A0F8WBY0-F1
#
_entry.id   AF-A0A0F8WBY0-F1
#
_cell.length_a   1.000
_cell.length_b   1.000
_cell.length_c   1.000
_cell.angle_alpha   90.00
_cell.angle_beta   90.00
_cell.angle_gamma   90.00
#
_symmetry.space_group_name_H-M   'P 1'
#
loop_
_entity.id
_entity.type
_entity.pdbx_description
1 polymer ?
#
loop_
_entity_poly.entity_id
_entity_poly.type
_entity_poly.pdbx_seq_one_letter_code
_entity_poly.pdbx_strand_id
1 'polypeptide(L)'
;MEVFLKRAERPFKAKIGEAKTQSTFDNIRKATNEIPAKFRRTIGSEIPRYLFTFSQEIDSLSPEIIEGVLDHILIFAESLKDLLNKDRNQVSQLLTKRSDNKVRSLSDLLNFFVEKAKNQDFLKNPGSFENLLTYLFGDKTEIHQLTEVELFIKRAEKNFSQIYGEVKSREYSENIKKALSGVDPNLQDYINSEIPKYLFTLSQNVENLSNDTIERRTINIIPFLRAISNVDGKNKEEINQIIIKRSENKLFNLIDLFNAFLGDAKEGNELESCDNLEDILLHLLGEEKARMQFSDIEAFLKRAEKKYTLIVGQDMIKMLMEELLEAIDQIPEQHREYLGSDIAKFLFTYSETASYHEPEKVELVFNGAILFANSLVEVGDLNKAEINQFIIKRSKNKVRSLFDLYKAFLVKIEIRMPLSSEPNFDEIIIHTLGRYDGPKEFDKGGLIHDLLADLHEEIPLAKEHANWAKAISEIIPRFLDILPNPEGDRILDFLWENKFPEDQIQEKYRERMAGIPREKEKTFTFRLFNMLTNQILLDETKDKALTGALAFKILGTLFIEIYGGRNAQIRGIRLNQLLKDRKIANAEKKQNIDEHINHILEEDLKAIQQRTMTINTIVPILSKKGFFIKTYDIVTKDFPELIVKIISYREEERLKDIGSEYKKSGFTGELIPLVNGFLQKLDYAYRFYKKYFEEMYSIALDAQKNMLSLREFFKFLVDLRENMDTIEFFDYKVANTEHSIYILILKYLYIPLTDVFDTTRIILDEQEYQKKIIKLDKYLSNQKLEQLQLEIRETEKKIKEYQDFKDFDASHKITNYTKFLNRDKNEIKFYDVMFKLLNDSEKISDKLKFRLEFSMELLKFSKSLKKIHSSLPAALSENLGIFTDFEQKIDDIVEKLKGKSSSGILSPFEFREKNDAAEQSKKLLLDLISNEDFTLHIEKLIKMSEVTIP
;
A
#
# COMPACT_ATOMS: atom_id res chain seq x y z
N MET A 1 14.11 9.07 21.47
CA MET A 1 15.26 8.18 21.76
C MET A 1 16.28 8.88 22.67
N GLU A 2 16.96 9.92 22.21
CA GLU A 2 18.04 10.59 22.99
C GLU A 2 17.60 11.16 24.33
N VAL A 3 16.38 11.73 24.41
CA VAL A 3 15.85 12.29 25.66
C VAL A 3 15.66 11.20 26.73
N PHE A 4 15.23 10.00 26.35
CA PHE A 4 15.04 8.88 27.29
C PHE A 4 16.38 8.28 27.72
N LEU A 5 17.33 8.11 26.79
CA LEU A 5 18.68 7.62 27.11
C LEU A 5 19.43 8.59 28.03
N LYS A 6 19.43 9.89 27.73
CA LYS A 6 20.08 10.92 28.58
C LYS A 6 19.47 10.99 29.98
N ARG A 7 18.15 10.78 30.12
CA ARG A 7 17.49 10.73 31.42
C ARG A 7 17.78 9.44 32.20
N ALA A 8 17.96 8.33 31.50
CA ALA A 8 18.28 7.03 32.09
C ALA A 8 19.73 6.95 32.60
N GLU A 9 20.69 7.63 31.97
CA GLU A 9 22.13 7.55 32.28
C GLU A 9 22.50 7.88 33.73
N ARG A 10 21.84 8.88 34.35
CA ARG A 10 22.26 9.40 35.68
C ARG A 10 22.23 8.33 36.78
N PRO A 11 21.15 7.53 36.93
CA PRO A 11 21.15 6.38 37.82
C PRO A 11 22.28 5.37 37.53
N PHE A 12 22.52 4.99 36.27
CA PHE A 12 23.57 4.02 35.93
C PHE A 12 24.97 4.55 36.25
N LYS A 13 25.25 5.83 35.95
CA LYS A 13 26.52 6.49 36.28
C LYS A 13 26.85 6.40 37.78
N ALA A 14 25.82 6.51 38.63
CA ALA A 14 25.98 6.42 40.09
C ALA A 14 26.28 4.99 40.58
N LYS A 15 25.85 3.96 39.86
CA LYS A 15 25.95 2.55 40.28
C LYS A 15 27.13 1.79 39.67
N ILE A 16 27.42 1.99 38.38
CA ILE A 16 28.46 1.24 37.64
C ILE A 16 29.60 2.14 37.13
N GLY A 17 29.54 3.44 37.43
CA GLY A 17 30.56 4.43 37.08
C GLY A 17 30.34 5.09 35.72
N GLU A 18 30.83 6.33 35.59
CA GLU A 18 30.56 7.19 34.44
C GLU A 18 31.17 6.67 33.13
N ALA A 19 32.45 6.28 33.15
CA ALA A 19 33.15 5.80 31.96
C ALA A 19 32.54 4.51 31.39
N LYS A 20 32.14 3.58 32.26
CA LYS A 20 31.48 2.32 31.86
C LYS A 20 30.08 2.57 31.32
N THR A 21 29.26 3.35 32.04
CA THR A 21 27.90 3.70 31.60
C THR A 21 27.91 4.32 30.21
N GLN A 22 28.83 5.27 29.97
CA GLN A 22 28.89 6.00 28.72
C GLN A 22 29.32 5.10 27.55
N SER A 23 30.33 4.25 27.76
CA SER A 23 30.76 3.23 26.78
C SER A 23 29.62 2.28 26.40
N THR A 24 28.91 1.73 27.38
CA THR A 24 27.84 0.77 27.12
C THR A 24 26.62 1.42 26.46
N PHE A 25 26.24 2.64 26.85
CA PHE A 25 25.14 3.37 26.22
C PHE A 25 25.45 3.78 24.78
N ASP A 26 26.70 4.17 24.47
CA ASP A 26 27.11 4.49 23.10
C ASP A 26 27.12 3.23 22.21
N ASN A 27 27.54 2.08 22.74
CA ASN A 27 27.45 0.80 22.04
C ASN A 27 26.00 0.39 21.76
N ILE A 28 25.09 0.54 22.74
CA ILE A 28 23.66 0.26 22.54
C ILE A 28 23.07 1.22 21.49
N ARG A 29 23.45 2.50 21.51
CA ARG A 29 23.01 3.50 20.52
C ARG A 29 23.46 3.11 19.12
N LYS A 30 24.72 2.72 18.96
CA LYS A 30 25.29 2.25 17.69
C LYS A 30 24.56 0.99 17.20
N ALA A 31 24.39 -0.02 18.04
CA ALA A 31 23.67 -1.25 17.69
C ALA A 31 22.21 -0.98 17.29
N THR A 32 21.50 -0.09 18.00
CA THR A 32 20.11 0.28 17.68
C THR A 32 20.00 0.99 16.32
N ASN A 33 20.99 1.80 15.96
CA ASN A 33 21.07 2.47 14.66
C ASN A 33 21.44 1.53 13.49
N GLU A 34 21.87 0.31 13.77
CA GLU A 34 22.18 -0.71 12.76
C GLU A 34 21.02 -1.69 12.53
N ILE A 35 19.94 -1.60 13.33
CA ILE A 35 18.71 -2.39 13.14
C ILE A 35 18.02 -2.02 11.81
N PRO A 36 17.57 -3.00 10.99
CA PRO A 36 16.85 -2.71 9.74
C PRO A 36 15.65 -1.79 9.94
N ALA A 37 15.44 -0.84 9.02
CA ALA A 37 14.45 0.24 9.15
C ALA A 37 13.02 -0.27 9.46
N LYS A 38 12.64 -1.41 8.87
CA LYS A 38 11.35 -2.08 9.12
C LYS A 38 11.14 -2.52 10.57
N PHE A 39 12.19 -2.85 11.33
CA PHE A 39 12.07 -3.21 12.75
C PHE A 39 12.37 -2.03 13.67
N ARG A 40 13.20 -1.07 13.22
CA ARG A 40 13.57 0.13 13.99
C ARG A 40 12.37 0.96 14.44
N ARG A 41 11.30 1.07 13.62
CA ARG A 41 10.05 1.75 14.00
C ARG A 41 9.33 1.11 15.20
N THR A 42 9.55 -0.18 15.46
CA THR A 42 8.85 -0.94 16.51
C THR A 42 9.72 -1.10 17.76
N ILE A 43 10.98 -1.52 17.59
CA ILE A 43 11.86 -1.83 18.73
C ILE A 43 12.83 -0.68 19.08
N GLY A 44 13.11 0.22 18.14
CA GLY A 44 14.09 1.29 18.32
C GLY A 44 13.68 2.36 19.34
N SER A 45 12.37 2.55 19.56
CA SER A 45 11.84 3.39 20.66
C SER A 45 11.67 2.62 21.98
N GLU A 46 11.50 1.31 21.92
CA GLU A 46 11.26 0.45 23.09
C GLU A 46 12.54 0.19 23.89
N ILE A 47 13.70 0.01 23.24
CA ILE A 47 14.99 -0.15 23.94
C ILE A 47 15.30 1.06 24.86
N PRO A 48 15.25 2.32 24.37
CA PRO A 48 15.39 3.51 25.22
C PRO A 48 14.35 3.62 26.34
N ARG A 49 13.11 3.23 26.05
CA ARG A 49 12.01 3.27 27.02
C ARG A 49 12.22 2.27 28.14
N TYR A 50 12.66 1.05 27.79
CA TYR A 50 13.03 0.01 28.74
C TYR A 50 14.19 0.46 29.63
N LEU A 51 15.26 1.01 29.05
CA LEU A 51 16.40 1.54 29.81
C LEU A 51 15.99 2.64 30.79
N PHE A 52 15.08 3.52 30.37
CA PHE A 52 14.53 4.55 31.25
C PHE A 52 13.70 3.96 32.38
N THR A 53 12.79 3.01 32.11
CA THR A 53 12.03 2.34 33.16
C THR A 53 12.94 1.59 34.12
N PHE A 54 13.90 0.82 33.61
CA PHE A 54 14.87 0.09 34.43
C PHE A 54 15.69 1.05 35.30
N SER A 55 16.10 2.22 34.78
CA SER A 55 16.83 3.25 35.55
C SER A 55 16.10 3.73 36.80
N GLN A 56 14.76 3.61 36.87
CA GLN A 56 13.98 3.97 38.05
C GLN A 56 13.99 2.89 39.15
N GLU A 57 14.40 1.67 38.81
CA GLU A 57 14.36 0.50 39.70
C GLU A 57 15.77 -0.01 40.09
N ILE A 58 16.85 0.61 39.57
CA ILE A 58 18.20 0.09 39.78
C ILE A 58 18.77 0.30 41.19
N ASP A 59 18.13 1.11 42.04
CA ASP A 59 18.68 1.46 43.35
C ASP A 59 18.82 0.25 44.28
N SER A 60 17.97 -0.77 44.11
CA SER A 60 17.96 -2.03 44.87
C SER A 60 18.85 -3.13 44.26
N LEU A 61 19.47 -2.90 43.10
CA LEU A 61 20.21 -3.92 42.35
C LEU A 61 21.74 -3.78 42.52
N SER A 62 22.45 -4.91 42.45
CA SER A 62 23.92 -4.92 42.49
C SER A 62 24.53 -4.42 41.17
N PRO A 63 25.73 -3.83 41.19
CA PRO A 63 26.42 -3.37 39.97
C PRO A 63 26.56 -4.48 38.91
N GLU A 64 26.78 -5.73 39.34
CA GLU A 64 26.93 -6.89 38.46
C GLU A 64 25.63 -7.22 37.70
N ILE A 65 24.47 -7.13 38.36
CA ILE A 65 23.17 -7.32 37.71
C ILE A 65 22.90 -6.18 36.73
N ILE A 66 23.26 -4.95 37.10
CA ILE A 66 23.08 -3.77 36.26
C ILE A 66 23.95 -3.88 34.99
N GLU A 67 25.23 -4.26 35.13
CA GLU A 67 26.13 -4.49 34.00
C GLU A 67 25.61 -5.63 33.11
N GLY A 68 25.18 -6.74 33.71
CA GLY A 68 24.64 -7.87 32.96
C GLY A 68 23.36 -7.54 32.18
N VAL A 69 22.45 -6.74 32.75
CA VAL A 69 21.25 -6.26 32.03
C VAL A 69 21.63 -5.40 30.84
N LEU A 70 22.57 -4.47 31.00
CA LEU A 70 23.02 -3.61 29.91
C LEU A 70 23.71 -4.42 28.79
N ASP A 71 24.50 -5.43 29.14
CA ASP A 71 25.13 -6.34 28.17
C ASP A 71 24.08 -7.16 27.41
N HIS A 72 23.00 -7.59 28.06
CA HIS A 72 21.90 -8.32 27.39
C HIS A 72 21.12 -7.42 26.43
N ILE A 73 20.90 -6.16 26.79
CA ILE A 73 20.27 -5.18 25.90
C ILE A 73 21.16 -4.93 24.67
N LEU A 74 22.47 -4.81 24.86
CA LEU A 74 23.42 -4.65 23.76
C LEU A 74 23.43 -5.88 22.84
N ILE A 75 23.58 -7.08 23.41
CA ILE A 75 23.53 -8.36 22.69
C ILE A 75 22.24 -8.49 21.88
N PHE A 76 21.11 -8.16 22.49
CA PHE A 76 19.82 -8.16 21.81
C PHE A 76 19.81 -7.21 20.62
N ALA A 77 20.21 -5.95 20.81
CA ALA A 77 20.24 -4.95 19.75
C ALA A 77 21.17 -5.36 18.59
N GLU A 78 22.33 -5.95 18.88
CA GLU A 78 23.26 -6.43 17.86
C GLU A 78 22.71 -7.60 17.05
N SER A 79 22.02 -8.53 17.72
CA SER A 79 21.42 -9.71 17.06
C SER A 79 20.37 -9.34 16.01
N LEU A 80 19.70 -8.19 16.14
CA LEU A 80 18.63 -7.77 15.23
C LEU A 80 19.13 -7.32 13.86
N LYS A 81 20.43 -7.12 13.68
CA LYS A 81 21.05 -6.80 12.37
C LYS A 81 20.80 -7.92 11.35
N ASP A 82 20.70 -9.16 11.81
CA ASP A 82 20.49 -10.36 10.97
C ASP A 82 19.09 -10.42 10.33
N LEU A 83 18.17 -9.54 10.72
CA LEU A 83 16.79 -9.55 10.24
C LEU A 83 16.58 -8.83 8.89
N LEU A 84 17.66 -8.45 8.19
CA LEU A 84 17.62 -7.74 6.90
C LEU A 84 16.69 -8.42 5.88
N ASN A 85 16.66 -9.76 5.82
CA ASN A 85 15.92 -10.53 4.82
C ASN A 85 14.57 -11.08 5.30
N LYS A 86 14.11 -10.77 6.52
CA LYS A 86 12.84 -11.29 7.07
C LYS A 86 11.81 -10.18 7.25
N ASP A 87 10.54 -10.42 6.95
CA ASP A 87 9.47 -9.46 7.22
C ASP A 87 8.99 -9.53 8.70
N ARG A 88 8.11 -8.59 9.10
CA ARG A 88 7.62 -8.51 10.48
C ARG A 88 6.79 -9.72 10.90
N ASN A 89 6.00 -10.29 9.99
CA ASN A 89 5.13 -11.43 10.27
C ASN A 89 5.97 -12.69 10.43
N GLN A 90 6.98 -12.88 9.58
CA GLN A 90 7.94 -13.98 9.67
C GLN A 90 8.70 -13.96 10.99
N VAL A 91 9.13 -12.79 11.48
CA VAL A 91 9.80 -12.67 12.78
C VAL A 91 8.83 -12.93 13.93
N SER A 92 7.62 -12.41 13.90
CA SER A 92 6.60 -12.69 14.93
C SER A 92 6.23 -14.18 14.99
N GLN A 93 6.09 -14.83 13.83
CA GLN A 93 5.85 -16.27 13.74
C GLN A 93 7.03 -17.09 14.25
N LEU A 94 8.28 -16.70 13.93
CA LEU A 94 9.49 -17.36 14.43
C LEU A 94 9.57 -17.29 15.95
N LEU A 95 9.32 -16.12 16.54
CA LEU A 95 9.30 -15.91 17.99
C LEU A 95 8.21 -16.74 18.67
N THR A 96 7.00 -16.69 18.12
CA THR A 96 5.84 -17.43 18.65
C THR A 96 6.08 -18.93 18.61
N LYS A 97 6.73 -19.44 17.55
CA LYS A 97 7.07 -20.86 17.39
C LYS A 97 8.22 -21.30 18.31
N ARG A 98 9.33 -20.57 18.35
CA ARG A 98 10.50 -20.90 19.19
C ARG A 98 10.19 -20.83 20.68
N SER A 99 9.35 -19.88 21.09
CA SER A 99 9.01 -19.66 22.49
C SER A 99 7.79 -20.45 22.99
N ASP A 100 7.19 -21.29 22.12
CA ASP A 100 5.95 -22.02 22.40
C ASP A 100 4.81 -21.07 22.88
N ASN A 101 4.67 -19.93 22.18
CA ASN A 101 3.77 -18.78 22.46
C ASN A 101 4.10 -17.89 23.64
N LYS A 102 5.20 -18.10 24.35
CA LYS A 102 5.57 -17.23 25.48
C LYS A 102 5.99 -15.82 25.03
N VAL A 103 6.44 -15.67 23.79
CA VAL A 103 6.94 -14.43 23.21
C VAL A 103 6.32 -14.22 21.83
N ARG A 104 5.62 -13.10 21.62
CA ARG A 104 4.88 -12.82 20.37
C ARG A 104 5.50 -11.68 19.56
N SER A 105 6.23 -10.79 20.23
CA SER A 105 6.89 -9.63 19.64
C SER A 105 8.36 -9.52 20.03
N LEU A 106 9.12 -8.69 19.32
CA LEU A 106 10.51 -8.37 19.69
C LEU A 106 10.60 -7.66 21.04
N SER A 107 9.56 -6.91 21.44
CA SER A 107 9.50 -6.27 22.76
C SER A 107 9.30 -7.31 23.87
N ASP A 108 8.47 -8.32 23.65
CA ASP A 108 8.31 -9.44 24.58
C ASP A 108 9.63 -10.22 24.71
N LEU A 109 10.36 -10.39 23.59
CA LEU A 109 11.64 -11.07 23.57
C LEU A 109 12.69 -10.30 24.37
N LEU A 110 12.75 -8.96 24.19
CA LEU A 110 13.63 -8.08 24.96
C LEU A 110 13.34 -8.21 26.45
N ASN A 111 12.07 -8.12 26.85
CA ASN A 111 11.68 -8.26 28.26
C ASN A 111 12.11 -9.63 28.81
N PHE A 112 11.81 -10.71 28.10
CA PHE A 112 12.14 -12.06 28.54
C PHE A 112 13.65 -12.31 28.62
N PHE A 113 14.42 -11.76 27.67
CA PHE A 113 15.87 -11.86 27.65
C PHE A 113 16.54 -11.06 28.76
N VAL A 114 15.99 -9.90 29.12
CA VAL A 114 16.54 -9.08 30.21
C VAL A 114 16.14 -9.63 31.59
N GLU A 115 14.95 -10.24 31.73
CA GLU A 115 14.56 -10.91 32.99
C GLU A 115 15.50 -12.08 33.34
N LYS A 116 16.10 -12.74 32.34
CA LYS A 116 17.17 -13.73 32.54
C LYS A 116 18.43 -13.12 33.16
N ALA A 117 18.86 -11.96 32.67
CA ALA A 117 19.99 -11.21 33.23
C ALA A 117 19.73 -10.72 34.67
N LYS A 118 18.49 -10.29 34.99
CA LYS A 118 18.10 -9.96 36.36
C LYS A 118 18.23 -11.14 37.32
N ASN A 119 18.05 -12.36 36.82
CA ASN A 119 18.23 -13.62 37.55
C ASN A 119 19.67 -14.18 37.48
N GLN A 120 20.65 -13.37 37.07
CA GLN A 120 22.08 -13.71 36.96
C GLN A 120 22.42 -14.80 35.93
N ASP A 121 21.52 -15.10 35.00
CA ASP A 121 21.78 -15.98 33.85
C ASP A 121 22.36 -15.13 32.72
N PHE A 122 23.69 -14.99 32.72
CA PHE A 122 24.39 -14.10 31.79
C PHE A 122 24.90 -14.81 30.54
N LEU A 123 24.44 -14.38 29.37
CA LEU A 123 24.95 -14.84 28.07
C LEU A 123 26.16 -14.02 27.60
N LYS A 124 27.21 -14.72 27.16
CA LYS A 124 28.35 -14.11 26.45
C LYS A 124 28.32 -14.52 24.98
N ASN A 125 27.95 -13.57 24.11
CA ASN A 125 27.95 -13.65 22.63
C ASN A 125 27.11 -14.75 21.96
N PRO A 126 25.81 -14.51 21.71
CA PRO A 126 25.08 -15.18 20.64
C PRO A 126 25.37 -14.42 19.34
N GLY A 127 26.38 -14.81 18.57
CA GLY A 127 26.75 -14.11 17.33
C GLY A 127 25.66 -14.04 16.23
N SER A 128 24.41 -14.42 16.50
CA SER A 128 23.27 -14.24 15.59
C SER A 128 21.91 -14.19 16.32
N PHE A 129 20.87 -13.68 15.65
CA PHE A 129 19.49 -13.71 16.17
C PHE A 129 19.01 -15.12 16.52
N GLU A 130 19.38 -16.14 15.73
CA GLU A 130 19.03 -17.54 16.01
C GLU A 130 19.73 -18.06 17.28
N ASN A 131 20.97 -17.65 17.53
CA ASN A 131 21.68 -18.05 18.75
C ASN A 131 21.01 -17.49 20.01
N LEU A 132 20.43 -16.28 19.93
CA LEU A 132 19.66 -15.71 21.03
C LEU A 132 18.38 -16.53 21.29
N LEU A 133 17.70 -16.98 20.24
CA LEU A 133 16.53 -17.84 20.37
C LEU A 133 16.89 -19.23 20.89
N THR A 134 18.00 -19.81 20.45
CA THR A 134 18.51 -21.09 20.98
C THR A 134 18.89 -20.97 22.45
N TYR A 135 19.52 -19.88 22.87
CA TYR A 135 19.85 -19.68 24.29
C TYR A 135 18.59 -19.59 25.16
N LEU A 136 17.58 -18.86 24.69
CA LEU A 136 16.33 -18.67 25.44
C LEU A 136 15.44 -19.91 25.44
N PHE A 137 15.44 -20.68 24.37
CA PHE A 137 14.40 -21.69 24.11
C PHE A 137 14.93 -23.08 23.66
N GLY A 138 16.23 -23.27 23.45
CA GLY A 138 16.87 -24.56 23.09
C GLY A 138 17.17 -24.79 21.59
N ASP A 139 17.96 -25.84 21.29
CA ASP A 139 18.43 -26.17 19.94
C ASP A 139 17.37 -26.82 19.01
N LYS A 140 17.61 -26.70 17.69
CA LYS A 140 16.70 -27.02 16.57
C LYS A 140 15.99 -28.37 16.73
N THR A 141 14.65 -28.33 16.83
CA THR A 141 13.83 -29.34 16.15
C THR A 141 13.91 -29.06 14.64
N GLU A 142 14.16 -30.08 13.82
CA GLU A 142 14.11 -29.96 12.36
C GLU A 142 12.83 -29.23 11.96
N ILE A 143 13.00 -28.03 11.43
CA ILE A 143 11.89 -27.15 11.10
C ILE A 143 11.42 -27.57 9.72
N HIS A 144 10.49 -28.51 9.67
CA HIS A 144 9.40 -28.33 8.74
C HIS A 144 8.66 -27.07 9.20
N GLN A 145 8.56 -26.07 8.31
CA GLN A 145 7.75 -24.90 8.60
C GLN A 145 6.34 -25.37 8.88
N LEU A 146 5.99 -25.55 10.16
CA LEU A 146 4.62 -25.90 10.50
C LEU A 146 3.76 -24.72 10.09
N THR A 147 2.92 -24.91 9.07
CA THR A 147 1.90 -23.96 8.65
C THR A 147 1.03 -23.58 9.85
N GLU A 148 0.36 -22.42 9.80
CA GLU A 148 -0.53 -21.97 10.89
C GLU A 148 -1.58 -23.05 11.25
N VAL A 149 -2.02 -23.78 10.23
CA VAL A 149 -2.81 -25.02 10.24
C VAL A 149 -2.22 -26.07 11.21
N GLU A 150 -0.95 -26.42 11.04
CA GLU A 150 -0.27 -27.47 11.82
C GLU A 150 -0.04 -27.06 13.28
N LEU A 151 0.12 -25.77 13.55
CA LEU A 151 0.20 -25.24 14.91
C LEU A 151 -1.13 -25.36 15.66
N PHE A 152 -2.26 -25.05 15.01
CA PHE A 152 -3.58 -25.19 15.62
C PHE A 152 -3.90 -26.64 15.94
N ILE A 153 -3.60 -27.57 15.01
CA ILE A 153 -3.82 -29.01 15.22
C ILE A 153 -2.94 -29.54 16.35
N LYS A 154 -1.65 -29.16 16.40
CA LYS A 154 -0.73 -29.62 17.46
C LYS A 154 -1.08 -29.07 18.85
N ARG A 155 -1.68 -27.89 18.93
CA ARG A 155 -2.22 -27.36 20.20
C ARG A 155 -3.47 -28.10 20.64
N ALA A 156 -4.37 -28.41 19.69
CA ALA A 156 -5.54 -29.22 19.96
C ALA A 156 -5.13 -30.64 20.43
N GLU A 157 -4.11 -31.25 19.80
CA GLU A 157 -3.53 -32.54 20.19
C GLU A 157 -3.12 -32.57 21.68
N LYS A 158 -2.46 -31.51 22.15
CA LYS A 158 -1.98 -31.39 23.54
C LYS A 158 -3.12 -31.26 24.56
N ASN A 159 -4.23 -30.64 24.17
CA ASN A 159 -5.40 -30.51 25.04
C ASN A 159 -6.23 -31.80 25.03
N PHE A 160 -6.41 -32.43 23.86
CA PHE A 160 -7.12 -33.70 23.73
C PHE A 160 -6.37 -34.89 24.32
N SER A 161 -5.03 -34.83 24.46
CA SER A 161 -4.26 -35.88 25.12
C SER A 161 -4.60 -36.03 26.59
N GLN A 162 -5.12 -34.97 27.23
CA GLN A 162 -5.64 -35.02 28.60
C GLN A 162 -6.98 -35.78 28.70
N ILE A 163 -7.65 -36.03 27.58
CA ILE A 163 -8.98 -36.67 27.51
C ILE A 163 -8.89 -38.13 27.04
N TYR A 164 -8.22 -38.39 25.90
CA TYR A 164 -8.14 -39.73 25.28
C TYR A 164 -6.76 -40.38 25.37
N GLY A 165 -5.80 -39.72 26.02
CA GLY A 165 -4.39 -40.15 26.09
C GLY A 165 -3.55 -39.69 24.90
N GLU A 166 -2.23 -39.59 25.12
CA GLU A 166 -1.28 -39.07 24.13
C GLU A 166 -1.25 -39.88 22.82
N VAL A 167 -1.39 -41.21 22.90
CA VAL A 167 -1.32 -42.09 21.73
C VAL A 167 -2.49 -41.86 20.77
N LYS A 168 -3.73 -41.88 21.29
CA LYS A 168 -4.94 -41.64 20.49
C LYS A 168 -5.00 -40.20 19.95
N SER A 169 -4.63 -39.22 20.78
CA SER A 169 -4.65 -37.81 20.36
C SER A 169 -3.68 -37.55 19.19
N ARG A 170 -2.47 -38.13 19.26
CA ARG A 170 -1.51 -38.07 18.16
C ARG A 170 -2.02 -38.76 16.90
N GLU A 171 -2.64 -39.93 17.05
CA GLU A 171 -3.22 -40.69 15.92
C GLU A 171 -4.32 -39.89 15.20
N TYR A 172 -5.26 -39.29 15.94
CA TYR A 172 -6.29 -38.44 15.34
C TYR A 172 -5.70 -37.19 14.67
N SER A 173 -4.68 -36.59 15.28
CA SER A 173 -4.05 -35.38 14.76
C SER A 173 -3.28 -35.63 13.46
N GLU A 174 -2.57 -36.76 13.38
CA GLU A 174 -1.92 -37.23 12.14
C GLU A 174 -2.95 -37.56 11.05
N ASN A 175 -4.03 -38.26 11.40
CA ASN A 175 -5.09 -38.61 10.45
C ASN A 175 -5.82 -37.38 9.90
N ILE A 176 -6.07 -36.37 10.73
CA ILE A 176 -6.67 -35.10 10.30
C ILE A 176 -5.71 -34.33 9.39
N LYS A 177 -4.42 -34.24 9.72
CA LYS A 177 -3.42 -33.60 8.84
C LYS A 177 -3.37 -34.27 7.47
N LYS A 178 -3.37 -35.61 7.45
CA LYS A 178 -3.39 -36.39 6.22
C LYS A 178 -4.69 -36.21 5.42
N ALA A 179 -5.82 -36.02 6.10
CA ALA A 179 -7.09 -35.74 5.42
C ALA A 179 -7.12 -34.32 4.85
N LEU A 180 -6.59 -33.31 5.57
CA LEU A 180 -6.49 -31.92 5.10
C LEU A 180 -5.61 -31.77 3.86
N SER A 181 -4.50 -32.51 3.79
CA SER A 181 -3.64 -32.51 2.60
C SER A 181 -4.28 -33.16 1.37
N GLY A 182 -5.33 -33.96 1.58
CA GLY A 182 -6.11 -34.61 0.52
C GLY A 182 -7.36 -33.84 0.08
N VAL A 183 -7.65 -32.67 0.65
CA VAL A 183 -8.80 -31.83 0.25
C VAL A 183 -8.59 -31.24 -1.15
N ASP A 184 -9.67 -31.08 -1.92
CA ASP A 184 -9.62 -30.51 -3.27
C ASP A 184 -8.91 -29.13 -3.27
N PRO A 185 -7.98 -28.85 -4.21
CA PRO A 185 -7.22 -27.60 -4.26
C PRO A 185 -8.09 -26.33 -4.25
N ASN A 186 -9.31 -26.38 -4.80
CA ASN A 186 -10.21 -25.22 -4.86
C ASN A 186 -10.79 -24.85 -3.49
N LEU A 187 -10.73 -25.76 -2.52
CA LEU A 187 -11.24 -25.57 -1.16
C LEU A 187 -10.13 -25.55 -0.12
N GLN A 188 -8.93 -25.96 -0.50
CA GLN A 188 -7.81 -26.23 0.38
C GLN A 188 -7.46 -25.04 1.26
N ASP A 189 -7.31 -23.83 0.70
CA ASP A 189 -6.97 -22.63 1.50
C ASP A 189 -8.04 -22.28 2.54
N TYR A 190 -9.32 -22.42 2.16
CA TYR A 190 -10.44 -22.10 3.05
C TYR A 190 -10.58 -23.14 4.18
N ILE A 191 -10.51 -24.43 3.83
CA ILE A 191 -10.62 -25.53 4.78
C ILE A 191 -9.41 -25.59 5.72
N ASN A 192 -8.21 -25.31 5.21
CA ASN A 192 -6.99 -25.20 5.99
C ASN A 192 -7.02 -24.01 6.97
N SER A 193 -7.81 -22.96 6.71
CA SER A 193 -8.04 -21.89 7.69
C SER A 193 -9.02 -22.31 8.78
N GLU A 194 -10.16 -22.88 8.41
CA GLU A 194 -11.32 -22.97 9.30
C GLU A 194 -11.36 -24.24 10.16
N ILE A 195 -10.99 -25.40 9.61
CA ILE A 195 -11.04 -26.67 10.36
C ILE A 195 -10.01 -26.72 11.51
N PRO A 196 -8.75 -26.26 11.33
CA PRO A 196 -7.81 -26.17 12.45
C PRO A 196 -8.24 -25.18 13.53
N LYS A 197 -8.86 -24.05 13.15
CA LYS A 197 -9.42 -23.09 14.12
C LYS A 197 -10.55 -23.73 14.92
N TYR A 198 -11.47 -24.44 14.24
CA TYR A 198 -12.54 -25.18 14.91
C TYR A 198 -11.98 -26.22 15.90
N LEU A 199 -11.01 -27.03 15.47
CA LEU A 199 -10.34 -28.02 16.33
C LEU A 199 -9.72 -27.38 17.55
N PHE A 200 -9.05 -26.24 17.36
CA PHE A 200 -8.47 -25.49 18.47
C PHE A 200 -9.55 -24.95 19.43
N THR A 201 -10.62 -24.36 18.92
CA THR A 201 -11.75 -23.88 19.74
C THR A 201 -12.45 -25.04 20.48
N LEU A 202 -12.64 -26.18 19.83
CA LEU A 202 -13.18 -27.39 20.47
C LEU A 202 -12.25 -27.85 21.60
N SER A 203 -10.94 -27.82 21.38
CA SER A 203 -9.93 -28.18 22.38
C SER A 203 -9.81 -27.21 23.56
N GLN A 204 -10.36 -25.99 23.45
CA GLN A 204 -10.44 -25.04 24.56
C GLN A 204 -11.68 -25.22 25.42
N ASN A 205 -12.73 -25.83 24.87
CA ASN A 205 -14.01 -26.06 25.55
C ASN A 205 -14.14 -27.47 26.14
N VAL A 206 -13.01 -28.13 26.36
CA VAL A 206 -12.93 -29.52 26.81
C VAL A 206 -13.62 -29.75 28.15
N GLU A 207 -13.55 -28.77 29.06
CA GLU A 207 -14.17 -28.87 30.39
C GLU A 207 -15.71 -28.81 30.35
N ASN A 208 -16.30 -28.30 29.27
CA ASN A 208 -17.73 -28.04 29.14
C ASN A 208 -18.50 -29.13 28.36
N LEU A 209 -17.81 -30.16 27.86
CA LEU A 209 -18.37 -31.21 27.01
C LEU A 209 -17.94 -32.59 27.53
N SER A 210 -18.77 -33.62 27.33
CA SER A 210 -18.39 -34.98 27.75
C SER A 210 -17.26 -35.53 26.87
N ASN A 211 -16.39 -36.36 27.46
CA ASN A 211 -15.29 -37.00 26.76
C ASN A 211 -15.78 -37.76 25.50
N ASP A 212 -16.87 -38.51 25.58
CA ASP A 212 -17.46 -39.19 24.41
C ASP A 212 -17.88 -38.22 23.30
N THR A 213 -18.43 -37.05 23.65
CA THR A 213 -18.86 -36.04 22.67
C THR A 213 -17.68 -35.45 21.92
N ILE A 214 -16.59 -35.15 22.64
CA ILE A 214 -15.39 -34.60 22.04
C ILE A 214 -14.69 -35.68 21.17
N GLU A 215 -14.75 -36.98 21.53
CA GLU A 215 -14.09 -38.06 20.77
C GLU A 215 -14.85 -38.26 19.45
N ARG A 216 -16.18 -38.37 19.52
CA ARG A 216 -17.04 -38.50 18.34
C ARG A 216 -16.89 -37.33 17.38
N ARG A 217 -16.85 -36.10 17.88
CA ARG A 217 -16.61 -34.92 17.02
C ARG A 217 -15.25 -34.95 16.36
N THR A 218 -14.22 -35.40 17.07
CA THR A 218 -12.86 -35.49 16.52
C THR A 218 -12.74 -36.57 15.44
N ILE A 219 -13.36 -37.73 15.65
CA ILE A 219 -13.38 -38.83 14.68
C ILE A 219 -14.12 -38.43 13.40
N ASN A 220 -15.28 -37.78 13.54
CA ASN A 220 -16.13 -37.42 12.39
C ASN A 220 -15.59 -36.27 11.53
N ILE A 221 -14.51 -35.58 11.93
CA ILE A 221 -13.83 -34.61 11.06
C ILE A 221 -13.19 -35.30 9.84
N ILE A 222 -12.64 -36.51 10.03
CA ILE A 222 -11.91 -37.21 8.96
C ILE A 222 -12.84 -37.63 7.80
N PRO A 223 -14.00 -38.26 8.05
CA PRO A 223 -14.98 -38.54 7.00
C PRO A 223 -15.39 -37.29 6.21
N PHE A 224 -15.66 -36.17 6.90
CA PHE A 224 -16.03 -34.92 6.24
C PHE A 224 -14.93 -34.41 5.29
N LEU A 225 -13.68 -34.39 5.77
CA LEU A 225 -12.54 -33.95 4.97
C LEU A 225 -12.28 -34.86 3.76
N ARG A 226 -12.52 -36.16 3.89
CA ARG A 226 -12.41 -37.12 2.77
C ARG A 226 -13.50 -36.89 1.73
N ALA A 227 -14.73 -36.62 2.15
CA ALA A 227 -15.84 -36.36 1.24
C ALA A 227 -15.60 -35.14 0.34
N ILE A 228 -14.85 -34.14 0.82
CA ILE A 228 -14.49 -32.93 0.05
C ILE A 228 -13.12 -33.03 -0.65
N SER A 229 -12.54 -34.22 -0.73
CA SER A 229 -11.28 -34.46 -1.46
C SER A 229 -11.44 -34.37 -2.98
N ASN A 230 -12.63 -34.65 -3.49
CA ASN A 230 -13.00 -34.45 -4.88
C ASN A 230 -14.40 -33.84 -4.94
N VAL A 231 -14.48 -32.59 -5.40
CA VAL A 231 -15.76 -31.86 -5.54
C VAL A 231 -16.19 -31.71 -7.00
N ASP A 232 -15.65 -32.53 -7.89
CA ASP A 232 -15.92 -32.55 -9.33
C ASP A 232 -15.72 -31.18 -10.00
N GLY A 233 -14.66 -30.46 -9.61
CA GLY A 233 -14.29 -29.17 -10.19
C GLY A 233 -15.12 -27.97 -9.75
N LYS A 234 -16.04 -28.14 -8.79
CA LYS A 234 -16.85 -27.04 -8.24
C LYS A 234 -16.02 -26.15 -7.32
N ASN A 235 -16.11 -24.84 -7.48
CA ASN A 235 -15.47 -23.88 -6.58
C ASN A 235 -16.27 -23.67 -5.28
N LYS A 236 -15.66 -22.96 -4.33
CA LYS A 236 -16.27 -22.67 -3.02
C LYS A 236 -17.63 -21.98 -3.14
N GLU A 237 -17.75 -21.00 -4.03
CA GLU A 237 -18.97 -20.23 -4.22
C GLU A 237 -20.10 -21.12 -4.76
N GLU A 238 -19.82 -21.98 -5.74
CA GLU A 238 -20.76 -22.95 -6.29
C GLU A 238 -21.23 -23.94 -5.23
N ILE A 239 -20.32 -24.45 -4.39
CA ILE A 239 -20.68 -25.35 -3.29
C ILE A 239 -21.54 -24.64 -2.24
N ASN A 240 -21.19 -23.41 -1.86
CA ASN A 240 -22.01 -22.62 -0.94
C ASN A 240 -23.41 -22.37 -1.50
N GLN A 241 -23.55 -22.13 -2.81
CA GLN A 241 -24.86 -21.99 -3.44
C GLN A 241 -25.66 -23.30 -3.40
N ILE A 242 -25.02 -24.45 -3.61
CA ILE A 242 -25.68 -25.77 -3.47
C ILE A 242 -26.18 -25.96 -2.03
N ILE A 243 -25.34 -25.64 -1.04
CA ILE A 243 -25.69 -25.74 0.39
C ILE A 243 -26.86 -24.81 0.74
N ILE A 244 -26.80 -23.53 0.33
CA ILE A 244 -27.89 -22.56 0.55
C ILE A 244 -29.19 -23.06 -0.09
N LYS A 245 -29.09 -23.58 -1.31
CA LYS A 245 -30.22 -24.06 -2.10
C LYS A 245 -30.87 -25.30 -1.47
N ARG A 246 -30.09 -26.32 -1.11
CA ARG A 246 -30.61 -27.58 -0.56
C ARG A 246 -31.06 -27.44 0.89
N SER A 247 -30.41 -26.59 1.68
CA SER A 247 -30.78 -26.33 3.07
C SER A 247 -31.99 -25.39 3.23
N GLU A 248 -32.58 -24.91 2.13
CA GLU A 248 -33.63 -23.88 2.13
C GLU A 248 -33.22 -22.59 2.87
N ASN A 249 -31.94 -22.20 2.74
CA ASN A 249 -31.28 -21.09 3.45
C ASN A 249 -31.10 -21.29 4.97
N LYS A 250 -31.07 -22.54 5.46
CA LYS A 250 -30.71 -22.82 6.86
C LYS A 250 -29.19 -22.86 7.08
N LEU A 251 -28.44 -23.26 6.04
CA LEU A 251 -26.99 -23.30 6.03
C LEU A 251 -26.50 -22.42 4.88
N PHE A 252 -25.50 -21.57 5.14
CA PHE A 252 -25.06 -20.56 4.17
C PHE A 252 -23.72 -20.87 3.52
N ASN A 253 -22.93 -21.74 4.12
CA ASN A 253 -21.59 -22.05 3.64
C ASN A 253 -21.14 -23.46 4.03
N LEU A 254 -19.98 -23.86 3.48
CA LEU A 254 -19.35 -25.16 3.74
C LEU A 254 -19.02 -25.42 5.22
N ILE A 255 -18.73 -24.38 6.01
CA ILE A 255 -18.48 -24.51 7.45
C ILE A 255 -19.78 -24.69 8.24
N ASP A 256 -20.88 -24.07 7.81
CA ASP A 256 -22.20 -24.33 8.37
C ASP A 256 -22.60 -25.80 8.11
N LEU A 257 -22.31 -26.33 6.92
CA LEU A 257 -22.50 -27.75 6.60
C LEU A 257 -21.63 -28.66 7.48
N PHE A 258 -20.35 -28.31 7.66
CA PHE A 258 -19.45 -29.03 8.57
C PHE A 258 -19.97 -29.04 10.02
N ASN A 259 -20.44 -27.90 10.52
CA ASN A 259 -20.99 -27.79 11.87
C ASN A 259 -22.28 -28.60 12.03
N ALA A 260 -23.14 -28.60 11.00
CA ALA A 260 -24.35 -29.41 10.96
C ALA A 260 -24.02 -30.91 10.96
N PHE A 261 -23.03 -31.33 10.17
CA PHE A 261 -22.54 -32.71 10.12
C PHE A 261 -22.04 -33.21 11.48
N LEU A 262 -21.20 -32.43 12.16
CA LEU A 262 -20.73 -32.76 13.51
C LEU A 262 -21.82 -32.63 14.58
N GLY A 263 -22.87 -31.85 14.30
CA GLY A 263 -24.07 -31.73 15.13
C GLY A 263 -24.92 -33.00 15.08
N ASP A 264 -25.15 -33.55 13.90
CA ASP A 264 -25.94 -34.77 13.70
C ASP A 264 -25.22 -36.03 14.23
N ALA A 265 -23.89 -36.09 14.05
CA ALA A 265 -23.06 -37.14 14.66
C ALA A 265 -23.10 -37.11 16.21
N LYS A 266 -23.31 -35.93 16.83
CA LYS A 266 -23.50 -35.82 18.29
C LYS A 266 -24.83 -36.46 18.74
N GLU A 267 -25.85 -36.46 17.89
CA GLU A 267 -27.17 -37.04 18.18
C GLU A 267 -27.21 -38.56 17.95
N GLY A 268 -26.12 -39.16 17.46
CA GLY A 268 -25.97 -40.60 17.25
C GLY A 268 -26.30 -41.08 15.84
N ASN A 269 -26.55 -40.16 14.90
CA ASN A 269 -26.83 -40.44 13.49
C ASN A 269 -25.53 -40.41 12.67
N GLU A 270 -24.62 -41.36 12.91
CA GLU A 270 -23.35 -41.43 12.18
C GLU A 270 -23.55 -42.01 10.77
N LEU A 271 -22.92 -41.39 9.77
CA LEU A 271 -22.86 -41.89 8.40
C LEU A 271 -21.85 -43.04 8.32
N GLU A 272 -22.30 -44.25 7.98
CA GLU A 272 -21.44 -45.46 7.93
C GLU A 272 -20.32 -45.37 6.87
N SER A 273 -20.57 -44.67 5.74
CA SER A 273 -19.57 -44.38 4.71
C SER A 273 -19.81 -43.00 4.08
N CYS A 274 -18.74 -42.25 3.84
CA CYS A 274 -18.80 -40.89 3.33
C CYS A 274 -17.68 -40.69 2.30
N ASP A 275 -17.97 -41.03 1.04
CA ASP A 275 -16.96 -41.12 -0.01
C ASP A 275 -16.89 -39.83 -0.83
N ASN A 276 -17.96 -39.03 -0.85
CA ASN A 276 -18.03 -37.76 -1.57
C ASN A 276 -18.95 -36.73 -0.88
N LEU A 277 -18.86 -35.46 -1.29
CA LEU A 277 -19.64 -34.35 -0.74
C LEU A 277 -21.16 -34.54 -0.90
N GLU A 278 -21.59 -35.25 -1.94
CA GLU A 278 -23.01 -35.50 -2.21
C GLU A 278 -23.62 -36.41 -1.13
N ASP A 279 -22.86 -37.38 -0.61
CA ASP A 279 -23.31 -38.25 0.50
C ASP A 279 -23.64 -37.43 1.77
N ILE A 280 -22.84 -36.40 2.06
CA ILE A 280 -23.06 -35.50 3.21
C ILE A 280 -24.32 -34.65 2.99
N LEU A 281 -24.46 -34.11 1.78
CA LEU A 281 -25.62 -33.28 1.43
C LEU A 281 -26.91 -34.11 1.46
N LEU A 282 -26.88 -35.34 0.94
CA LEU A 282 -27.99 -36.29 0.97
C LEU A 282 -28.39 -36.64 2.40
N HIS A 283 -27.42 -36.97 3.25
CA HIS A 283 -27.68 -37.36 4.64
C HIS A 283 -28.27 -36.22 5.46
N LEU A 284 -27.69 -35.01 5.37
CA LEU A 284 -28.11 -33.88 6.21
C LEU A 284 -29.31 -33.12 5.64
N LEU A 285 -29.39 -33.01 4.31
CA LEU A 285 -30.33 -32.11 3.63
C LEU A 285 -31.31 -32.85 2.71
N GLY A 286 -31.14 -34.17 2.50
CA GLY A 286 -31.95 -34.99 1.59
C GLY A 286 -31.52 -34.88 0.13
N GLU A 287 -32.18 -35.65 -0.76
CA GLU A 287 -31.96 -35.55 -2.20
C GLU A 287 -32.17 -34.11 -2.69
N GLU A 288 -31.30 -33.66 -3.60
CA GLU A 288 -31.60 -32.44 -4.35
C GLU A 288 -32.90 -32.66 -5.08
N LYS A 289 -33.96 -31.97 -4.64
CA LYS A 289 -35.15 -31.83 -5.47
C LYS A 289 -34.68 -31.15 -6.76
N ALA A 290 -34.51 -31.96 -7.81
CA ALA A 290 -33.97 -31.52 -9.08
C ALA A 290 -34.61 -30.19 -9.46
N ARG A 291 -33.80 -29.14 -9.60
CA ARG A 291 -34.27 -27.93 -10.28
C ARG A 291 -34.43 -28.33 -11.73
N MET A 292 -35.68 -28.40 -12.12
CA MET A 292 -36.12 -28.44 -13.48
C MET A 292 -35.33 -27.42 -14.30
N GLN A 293 -34.65 -27.89 -15.36
CA GLN A 293 -34.02 -27.00 -16.32
C GLN A 293 -35.09 -26.13 -17.00
N PHE A 294 -34.74 -25.05 -17.68
CA PHE A 294 -35.74 -24.27 -18.44
C PHE A 294 -36.51 -25.15 -19.46
N SER A 295 -35.88 -26.21 -19.96
CA SER A 295 -36.49 -27.27 -20.76
C SER A 295 -37.59 -28.06 -20.03
N ASP A 296 -37.55 -28.13 -18.71
CA ASP A 296 -38.58 -28.75 -17.89
C ASP A 296 -39.78 -27.81 -17.65
N ILE A 297 -39.62 -26.48 -17.63
CA ILE A 297 -40.76 -25.53 -17.56
C ILE A 297 -41.69 -25.75 -18.75
N GLU A 298 -41.12 -25.82 -19.95
CA GLU A 298 -41.84 -26.15 -21.18
C GLU A 298 -42.44 -27.56 -21.13
N ALA A 299 -41.73 -28.54 -20.54
CA ALA A 299 -42.27 -29.89 -20.37
C ALA A 299 -43.45 -29.97 -19.39
N PHE A 300 -43.44 -29.20 -18.30
CA PHE A 300 -44.55 -29.12 -17.34
C PHE A 300 -45.77 -28.44 -17.95
N LEU A 301 -45.57 -27.34 -18.68
CA LEU A 301 -46.64 -26.64 -19.38
C LEU A 301 -47.22 -27.49 -20.53
N LYS A 302 -46.39 -28.16 -21.34
CA LYS A 302 -46.86 -29.10 -22.38
C LYS A 302 -47.64 -30.29 -21.82
N ARG A 303 -47.28 -30.79 -20.63
CA ARG A 303 -48.07 -31.85 -19.97
C ARG A 303 -49.44 -31.33 -19.49
N ALA A 304 -49.52 -30.06 -19.08
CA ALA A 304 -50.76 -29.40 -18.71
C ALA A 304 -51.62 -29.02 -19.94
N GLU A 305 -50.99 -28.74 -21.09
CA GLU A 305 -51.63 -28.30 -22.34
C GLU A 305 -52.79 -29.21 -22.76
N LYS A 306 -52.59 -30.53 -22.71
CA LYS A 306 -53.62 -31.52 -23.07
C LYS A 306 -54.88 -31.41 -22.22
N LYS A 307 -54.74 -31.07 -20.93
CA LYS A 307 -55.86 -30.94 -20.00
C LYS A 307 -56.60 -29.62 -20.21
N TYR A 308 -55.87 -28.53 -20.45
CA TYR A 308 -56.45 -27.22 -20.72
C TYR A 308 -57.07 -27.10 -22.12
N THR A 309 -56.54 -27.82 -23.12
CA THR A 309 -57.09 -27.90 -24.48
C THR A 309 -58.55 -28.35 -24.48
N LEU A 310 -58.92 -29.24 -23.55
CA LEU A 310 -60.30 -29.75 -23.41
C LEU A 310 -61.28 -28.72 -22.85
N ILE A 311 -60.79 -27.59 -22.33
CA ILE A 311 -61.60 -26.57 -21.64
C ILE A 311 -61.67 -25.29 -22.48
N VAL A 312 -60.52 -24.76 -22.88
CA VAL A 312 -60.40 -23.43 -23.53
C VAL A 312 -60.23 -23.53 -25.05
N GLY A 313 -60.03 -24.73 -25.59
CA GLY A 313 -59.74 -24.97 -27.00
C GLY A 313 -58.24 -24.94 -27.33
N GLN A 314 -57.87 -25.66 -28.39
CA GLN A 314 -56.47 -25.91 -28.74
C GLN A 314 -55.71 -24.66 -29.19
N ASP A 315 -56.36 -23.78 -29.95
CA ASP A 315 -55.70 -22.59 -30.49
C ASP A 315 -55.44 -21.54 -29.40
N MET A 316 -56.42 -21.34 -28.50
CA MET A 316 -56.33 -20.37 -27.40
C MET A 316 -55.27 -20.78 -26.37
N ILE A 317 -55.25 -22.05 -25.94
CA ILE A 317 -54.29 -22.48 -24.93
C ILE A 317 -52.85 -22.47 -25.45
N LYS A 318 -52.63 -22.76 -26.73
CA LYS A 318 -51.31 -22.65 -27.35
C LYS A 318 -50.80 -21.23 -27.34
N MET A 319 -51.64 -20.27 -27.76
CA MET A 319 -51.32 -18.85 -27.71
C MET A 319 -50.95 -18.40 -26.28
N LEU A 320 -51.79 -18.71 -25.29
CA LEU A 320 -51.53 -18.36 -23.89
C LEU A 320 -50.28 -19.02 -23.31
N MET A 321 -49.94 -20.25 -23.74
CA MET A 321 -48.73 -20.94 -23.31
C MET A 321 -47.48 -20.36 -23.96
N GLU A 322 -47.53 -20.01 -25.24
CA GLU A 322 -46.44 -19.35 -25.96
C GLU A 322 -46.14 -17.97 -25.34
N GLU A 323 -47.18 -17.16 -25.10
CA GLU A 323 -47.05 -15.86 -24.45
C GLU A 323 -46.51 -15.97 -23.01
N LEU A 324 -46.93 -16.99 -22.25
CA LEU A 324 -46.41 -17.23 -20.91
C LEU A 324 -44.95 -17.66 -20.93
N LEU A 325 -44.55 -18.50 -21.88
CA LEU A 325 -43.16 -18.93 -22.03
C LEU A 325 -42.26 -17.75 -22.40
N GLU A 326 -42.72 -16.88 -23.31
CA GLU A 326 -42.03 -15.65 -23.66
C GLU A 326 -41.91 -14.72 -22.45
N ALA A 327 -42.99 -14.51 -21.70
CA ALA A 327 -43.00 -13.70 -20.48
C ALA A 327 -42.04 -14.25 -19.40
N ILE A 328 -42.01 -15.57 -19.19
CA ILE A 328 -41.09 -16.21 -18.25
C ILE A 328 -39.63 -16.07 -18.71
N ASP A 329 -39.36 -16.15 -20.02
CA ASP A 329 -38.02 -15.95 -20.56
C ASP A 329 -37.54 -14.50 -20.47
N GLN A 330 -38.44 -13.55 -20.29
CA GLN A 330 -38.08 -12.15 -20.02
C GLN A 330 -37.82 -11.86 -18.52
N ILE A 331 -38.15 -12.78 -17.61
CA ILE A 331 -37.83 -12.63 -16.17
C ILE A 331 -36.30 -12.60 -15.99
N PRO A 332 -35.74 -11.71 -15.15
CA PRO A 332 -34.30 -11.67 -14.87
C PRO A 332 -33.76 -13.04 -14.41
N GLU A 333 -32.57 -13.40 -14.88
CA GLU A 333 -31.95 -14.74 -14.69
C GLU A 333 -31.98 -15.22 -13.23
N GLN A 334 -31.65 -14.33 -12.29
CA GLN A 334 -31.64 -14.60 -10.84
C GLN A 334 -33.01 -15.00 -10.24
N HIS A 335 -34.12 -14.65 -10.92
CA HIS A 335 -35.49 -14.98 -10.50
C HIS A 335 -36.14 -16.04 -11.38
N ARG A 336 -35.73 -16.11 -12.65
CA ARG A 336 -36.28 -16.99 -13.67
C ARG A 336 -36.27 -18.45 -13.25
N GLU A 337 -35.15 -18.94 -12.72
CA GLU A 337 -34.99 -20.35 -12.37
C GLU A 337 -35.98 -20.87 -11.33
N TYR A 338 -36.23 -20.11 -10.26
CA TYR A 338 -37.13 -20.57 -9.19
C TYR A 338 -38.57 -20.15 -9.46
N LEU A 339 -38.80 -18.90 -9.87
CA LEU A 339 -40.16 -18.39 -10.02
C LEU A 339 -40.84 -18.96 -11.26
N GLY A 340 -40.13 -19.09 -12.39
CA GLY A 340 -40.66 -19.73 -13.59
C GLY A 340 -41.05 -21.19 -13.32
N SER A 341 -40.21 -21.93 -12.60
CA SER A 341 -40.54 -23.29 -12.12
C SER A 341 -41.77 -23.29 -11.20
N ASP A 342 -41.86 -22.37 -10.25
CA ASP A 342 -42.97 -22.33 -9.29
C ASP A 342 -44.30 -21.98 -9.97
N ILE A 343 -44.30 -21.06 -10.95
CA ILE A 343 -45.46 -20.73 -11.79
C ILE A 343 -45.87 -21.95 -12.63
N ALA A 344 -44.92 -22.62 -13.29
CA ALA A 344 -45.21 -23.80 -14.12
C ALA A 344 -45.76 -24.97 -13.29
N LYS A 345 -45.21 -25.22 -12.10
CA LYS A 345 -45.74 -26.22 -11.16
C LYS A 345 -47.14 -25.85 -10.69
N PHE A 346 -47.37 -24.58 -10.36
CA PHE A 346 -48.70 -24.10 -9.98
C PHE A 346 -49.72 -24.35 -11.08
N LEU A 347 -49.41 -23.98 -12.33
CA LEU A 347 -50.30 -24.21 -13.47
C LEU A 347 -50.48 -25.70 -13.77
N PHE A 348 -49.45 -26.52 -13.62
CA PHE A 348 -49.59 -27.96 -13.74
C PHE A 348 -50.53 -28.54 -12.67
N THR A 349 -50.38 -28.17 -11.40
CA THR A 349 -51.31 -28.60 -10.33
C THR A 349 -52.72 -28.04 -10.56
N TYR A 350 -52.84 -26.79 -11.01
CA TYR A 350 -54.12 -26.17 -11.34
C TYR A 350 -54.83 -26.91 -12.48
N SER A 351 -54.08 -27.52 -13.40
CA SER A 351 -54.64 -28.32 -14.51
C SER A 351 -55.36 -29.58 -14.02
N GLU A 352 -55.04 -30.08 -12.83
CA GLU A 352 -55.67 -31.27 -12.24
C GLU A 352 -57.09 -30.98 -11.75
N THR A 353 -57.37 -29.73 -11.38
CA THR A 353 -58.69 -29.25 -10.95
C THR A 353 -59.41 -28.43 -12.02
N ALA A 354 -58.77 -28.21 -13.18
CA ALA A 354 -59.27 -27.32 -14.22
C ALA A 354 -60.61 -27.78 -14.83
N SER A 355 -60.93 -29.08 -14.82
CA SER A 355 -62.22 -29.59 -15.29
C SER A 355 -63.43 -29.07 -14.49
N TYR A 356 -63.19 -28.47 -13.32
CA TYR A 356 -64.22 -27.87 -12.46
C TYR A 356 -64.28 -26.34 -12.59
N HIS A 357 -63.58 -25.76 -13.56
CA HIS A 357 -63.50 -24.31 -13.77
C HIS A 357 -64.03 -23.94 -15.15
N GLU A 358 -64.72 -22.80 -15.23
CA GLU A 358 -65.20 -22.23 -16.50
C GLU A 358 -64.01 -21.79 -17.37
N PRO A 359 -64.13 -21.84 -18.72
CA PRO A 359 -63.05 -21.44 -19.63
C PRO A 359 -62.51 -20.03 -19.35
N GLU A 360 -63.38 -19.06 -19.09
CA GLU A 360 -62.96 -17.68 -18.79
C GLU A 360 -62.10 -17.60 -17.52
N LYS A 361 -62.32 -18.50 -16.56
CA LYS A 361 -61.52 -18.57 -15.34
C LYS A 361 -60.12 -19.10 -15.61
N VAL A 362 -59.99 -20.08 -16.49
CA VAL A 362 -58.69 -20.61 -16.91
C VAL A 362 -57.92 -19.56 -17.69
N GLU A 363 -58.56 -18.84 -18.62
CA GLU A 363 -57.95 -17.72 -19.35
C GLU A 363 -57.46 -16.62 -18.40
N LEU A 364 -58.26 -16.26 -17.40
CA LEU A 364 -57.88 -15.24 -16.42
C LEU A 364 -56.63 -15.61 -15.62
N VAL A 365 -56.47 -16.89 -15.27
CA VAL A 365 -55.29 -17.38 -14.54
C VAL A 365 -54.03 -17.32 -15.41
N PHE A 366 -54.13 -17.70 -16.69
CA PHE A 366 -53.00 -17.61 -17.63
C PHE A 366 -52.63 -16.14 -17.91
N ASN A 367 -53.61 -15.29 -18.20
CA ASN A 367 -53.39 -13.85 -18.39
C ASN A 367 -52.81 -13.20 -17.12
N GLY A 368 -53.25 -13.63 -15.93
CA GLY A 368 -52.67 -13.22 -14.66
C GLY A 368 -51.21 -13.64 -14.49
N ALA A 369 -50.86 -14.86 -14.90
CA ALA A 369 -49.49 -15.34 -14.88
C ALA A 369 -48.58 -14.57 -15.85
N ILE A 370 -49.08 -14.28 -17.06
CA ILE A 370 -48.37 -13.48 -18.07
C ILE A 370 -48.14 -12.05 -17.55
N LEU A 371 -49.19 -11.37 -17.07
CA LEU A 371 -49.09 -10.02 -16.52
C LEU A 371 -48.11 -9.94 -15.34
N PHE A 372 -48.14 -10.93 -14.46
CA PHE A 372 -47.22 -10.99 -13.32
C PHE A 372 -45.78 -11.21 -13.78
N ALA A 373 -45.54 -12.14 -14.72
CA ALA A 373 -44.21 -12.41 -15.25
C ALA A 373 -43.62 -11.20 -15.99
N ASN A 374 -44.41 -10.54 -16.85
CA ASN A 374 -43.99 -9.32 -17.57
C ASN A 374 -43.69 -8.16 -16.62
N SER A 375 -44.37 -8.07 -15.47
CA SER A 375 -44.09 -7.03 -14.48
C SER A 375 -42.68 -7.12 -13.87
N LEU A 376 -42.03 -8.29 -13.95
CA LEU A 376 -40.76 -8.58 -13.26
C LEU A 376 -39.50 -8.27 -14.06
N VAL A 377 -39.65 -7.88 -15.33
CA VAL A 377 -38.54 -7.59 -16.26
C VAL A 377 -37.56 -6.57 -15.66
N GLU A 378 -38.06 -5.58 -14.93
CA GLU A 378 -37.27 -4.48 -14.34
C GLU A 378 -36.71 -4.76 -12.92
N VAL A 379 -36.86 -5.98 -12.41
CA VAL A 379 -36.48 -6.34 -11.02
C VAL A 379 -35.14 -7.09 -10.94
N GLY A 380 -34.36 -7.07 -12.03
CA GLY A 380 -33.06 -7.75 -12.14
C GLY A 380 -31.96 -7.22 -11.21
N ASP A 381 -32.20 -6.14 -10.48
CA ASP A 381 -31.24 -5.55 -9.55
C ASP A 381 -31.33 -6.12 -8.13
N LEU A 382 -32.42 -6.83 -7.79
CA LEU A 382 -32.67 -7.32 -6.43
C LEU A 382 -32.49 -8.83 -6.35
N ASN A 383 -31.61 -9.33 -5.49
CA ASN A 383 -31.53 -10.78 -5.30
C ASN A 383 -32.79 -11.33 -4.58
N LYS A 384 -32.95 -12.66 -4.55
CA LYS A 384 -34.11 -13.34 -3.93
C LYS A 384 -34.38 -12.91 -2.48
N ALA A 385 -33.33 -12.68 -1.68
CA ALA A 385 -33.50 -12.28 -0.29
C ALA A 385 -34.00 -10.84 -0.16
N GLU A 386 -33.45 -9.93 -0.97
CA GLU A 386 -33.81 -8.51 -1.00
C GLU A 386 -35.27 -8.31 -1.45
N ILE A 387 -35.69 -8.99 -2.52
CA ILE A 387 -37.06 -8.86 -3.01
C ILE A 387 -38.06 -9.50 -2.04
N ASN A 388 -37.72 -10.62 -1.40
CA ASN A 388 -38.56 -11.22 -0.38
C ASN A 388 -38.69 -10.31 0.84
N GLN A 389 -37.60 -9.69 1.31
CA GLN A 389 -37.67 -8.70 2.39
C GLN A 389 -38.51 -7.48 2.01
N PHE A 390 -38.40 -7.02 0.76
CA PHE A 390 -39.22 -5.92 0.24
C PHE A 390 -40.72 -6.27 0.29
N ILE A 391 -41.10 -7.45 -0.18
CA ILE A 391 -42.48 -7.96 -0.16
C ILE A 391 -42.98 -8.17 1.27
N ILE A 392 -42.17 -8.75 2.16
CA ILE A 392 -42.48 -8.97 3.57
C ILE A 392 -42.81 -7.64 4.27
N LYS A 393 -41.97 -6.62 4.05
CA LYS A 393 -42.15 -5.28 4.62
C LYS A 393 -43.41 -4.59 4.08
N ARG A 394 -43.64 -4.62 2.76
CA ARG A 394 -44.83 -4.04 2.11
C ARG A 394 -46.13 -4.73 2.52
N SER A 395 -46.12 -6.06 2.65
CA SER A 395 -47.30 -6.86 2.98
C SER A 395 -47.63 -6.92 4.47
N LYS A 396 -46.82 -6.28 5.35
CA LYS A 396 -46.88 -6.46 6.81
C LYS A 396 -46.85 -7.95 7.20
N ASN A 397 -45.92 -8.71 6.61
CA ASN A 397 -45.74 -10.16 6.77
C ASN A 397 -46.86 -11.07 6.25
N LYS A 398 -47.87 -10.54 5.54
CA LYS A 398 -48.95 -11.36 4.95
C LYS A 398 -48.48 -12.22 3.77
N VAL A 399 -47.47 -11.74 3.05
CA VAL A 399 -46.88 -12.37 1.88
C VAL A 399 -45.37 -12.42 2.11
N ARG A 400 -44.76 -13.60 1.96
CA ARG A 400 -43.36 -13.82 2.37
C ARG A 400 -42.39 -13.99 1.22
N SER A 401 -42.90 -14.22 0.02
CA SER A 401 -42.09 -14.44 -1.17
C SER A 401 -42.76 -13.87 -2.43
N LEU A 402 -41.97 -13.75 -3.51
CA LEU A 402 -42.48 -13.46 -4.86
C LEU A 402 -43.62 -14.40 -5.28
N PHE A 403 -43.50 -15.69 -4.97
CA PHE A 403 -44.52 -16.68 -5.35
C PHE A 403 -45.78 -16.56 -4.49
N ASP A 404 -45.65 -16.21 -3.21
CA ASP A 404 -46.82 -15.88 -2.38
C ASP A 404 -47.52 -14.61 -2.90
N LEU A 405 -46.75 -13.64 -3.42
CA LEU A 405 -47.29 -12.42 -4.01
C LEU A 405 -48.05 -12.74 -5.30
N TYR A 406 -47.49 -13.61 -6.14
CA TYR A 406 -48.16 -14.14 -7.34
C TYR A 406 -49.50 -14.80 -7.01
N LYS A 407 -49.54 -15.69 -6.01
CA LYS A 407 -50.80 -16.32 -5.58
C LYS A 407 -51.82 -15.30 -5.08
N ALA A 408 -51.36 -14.32 -4.29
CA ALA A 408 -52.23 -13.25 -3.80
C ALA A 408 -52.74 -12.36 -4.95
N PHE A 409 -51.91 -12.14 -5.97
CA PHE A 409 -52.27 -11.39 -7.18
C PHE A 409 -53.34 -12.12 -7.98
N LEU A 410 -53.19 -13.42 -8.21
CA LEU A 410 -54.19 -14.24 -8.91
C LEU A 410 -55.56 -14.20 -8.22
N VAL A 411 -55.59 -14.26 -6.88
CA VAL A 411 -56.86 -14.10 -6.13
C VAL A 411 -57.45 -12.71 -6.31
N LYS A 412 -56.61 -11.69 -6.51
CA LYS A 412 -57.05 -10.30 -6.65
C LYS A 412 -57.62 -9.99 -8.03
N ILE A 413 -57.01 -10.53 -9.10
CA ILE A 413 -57.50 -10.33 -10.47
C ILE A 413 -58.85 -11.01 -10.74
N GLU A 414 -59.18 -12.09 -10.01
CA GLU A 414 -60.52 -12.69 -10.01
C GLU A 414 -61.60 -11.69 -9.54
N ILE A 415 -61.22 -10.70 -8.73
CA ILE A 415 -62.13 -9.68 -8.19
C ILE A 415 -62.13 -8.44 -9.09
N ARG A 416 -60.95 -8.01 -9.56
CA ARG A 416 -60.77 -6.80 -10.37
C ARG A 416 -59.43 -6.82 -11.10
N MET A 417 -59.41 -6.50 -12.39
CA MET A 417 -58.16 -6.35 -13.14
C MET A 417 -57.33 -5.13 -12.72
N PRO A 418 -56.00 -5.15 -12.90
CA PRO A 418 -55.17 -3.94 -12.82
C PRO A 418 -55.68 -2.84 -13.74
N LEU A 419 -55.43 -1.58 -13.38
CA LEU A 419 -55.85 -0.43 -14.17
C LEU A 419 -54.99 -0.25 -15.44
N SER A 420 -53.71 -0.61 -15.36
CA SER A 420 -52.79 -0.63 -16.49
C SER A 420 -52.95 -1.95 -17.27
N SER A 421 -52.90 -1.86 -18.61
CA SER A 421 -52.84 -3.04 -19.48
C SER A 421 -51.50 -3.77 -19.38
N GLU A 422 -50.44 -3.07 -19.01
CA GLU A 422 -49.09 -3.60 -18.78
C GLU A 422 -48.57 -3.08 -17.43
N PRO A 423 -49.00 -3.69 -16.31
CA PRO A 423 -48.64 -3.20 -14.98
C PRO A 423 -47.20 -3.55 -14.63
N ASN A 424 -46.43 -2.56 -14.20
CA ASN A 424 -45.09 -2.80 -13.63
C ASN A 424 -45.18 -3.47 -12.24
N PHE A 425 -44.05 -3.94 -11.71
CA PHE A 425 -44.02 -4.68 -10.44
C PHE A 425 -44.62 -3.90 -9.25
N ASP A 426 -44.42 -2.58 -9.18
CA ASP A 426 -44.98 -1.76 -8.12
C ASP A 426 -46.51 -1.63 -8.22
N GLU A 427 -47.03 -1.55 -9.44
CA GLU A 427 -48.47 -1.57 -9.70
C GLU A 427 -49.11 -2.90 -9.33
N ILE A 428 -48.45 -4.02 -9.63
CA ILE A 428 -48.86 -5.35 -9.17
C ILE A 428 -48.90 -5.42 -7.64
N ILE A 429 -47.89 -4.88 -6.96
CA ILE A 429 -47.85 -4.82 -5.49
C ILE A 429 -49.01 -3.99 -4.93
N ILE A 430 -49.23 -2.79 -5.47
CA ILE A 430 -50.28 -1.88 -5.00
C ILE A 430 -51.67 -2.49 -5.26
N HIS A 431 -51.85 -3.11 -6.42
CA HIS A 431 -53.10 -3.78 -6.79
C HIS A 431 -53.39 -4.96 -5.83
N THR A 432 -52.38 -5.79 -5.59
CA THR A 432 -52.49 -7.02 -4.79
C THR A 432 -52.66 -6.73 -3.30
N LEU A 433 -51.82 -5.86 -2.75
CA LEU A 433 -51.69 -5.63 -1.30
C LEU A 433 -52.41 -4.36 -0.82
N GLY A 434 -52.90 -3.53 -1.74
CA GLY A 434 -53.49 -2.21 -1.47
C GLY A 434 -52.46 -1.09 -1.43
N ARG A 435 -52.94 0.17 -1.47
CA ARG A 435 -52.08 1.33 -1.20
C ARG A 435 -51.58 1.26 0.24
N TYR A 436 -50.27 1.41 0.41
CA TYR A 436 -49.63 1.37 1.71
C TYR A 436 -49.96 2.65 2.49
N ASP A 437 -50.90 2.58 3.45
CA ASP A 437 -51.16 3.63 4.44
C ASP A 437 -50.25 3.46 5.68
N GLY A 438 -48.93 3.36 5.46
CA GLY A 438 -47.87 3.49 6.47
C GLY A 438 -46.98 4.68 6.11
N PRO A 439 -46.09 5.14 7.02
CA PRO A 439 -45.80 6.56 7.20
C PRO A 439 -45.50 7.30 5.89
N LYS A 440 -46.20 8.44 5.73
CA LYS A 440 -46.06 9.49 4.71
C LYS A 440 -44.83 9.36 3.83
N GLU A 441 -45.08 9.09 2.54
CA GLU A 441 -44.10 9.13 1.45
C GLU A 441 -42.88 8.21 1.72
N PHE A 442 -42.34 7.54 0.71
CA PHE A 442 -40.92 7.25 0.85
C PHE A 442 -40.29 8.64 0.96
N ASP A 443 -39.71 9.00 2.12
CA ASP A 443 -38.79 10.13 2.17
C ASP A 443 -37.89 9.92 0.95
N LYS A 444 -37.98 10.81 -0.03
CA LYS A 444 -37.13 10.74 -1.22
C LYS A 444 -35.73 10.46 -0.71
N GLY A 445 -35.05 9.44 -1.25
CA GLY A 445 -33.67 9.20 -0.91
C GLY A 445 -32.94 10.51 -1.15
N GLY A 446 -32.59 11.19 -0.06
CA GLY A 446 -31.81 12.40 -0.14
C GLY A 446 -30.46 12.03 -0.72
N LEU A 447 -29.78 13.01 -1.31
CA LEU A 447 -28.39 12.80 -1.67
C LEU A 447 -27.63 12.44 -0.40
N ILE A 448 -26.89 11.34 -0.42
CA ILE A 448 -26.20 10.79 0.77
C ILE A 448 -25.34 11.85 1.49
N HIS A 449 -24.71 12.74 0.72
CA HIS A 449 -23.90 13.83 1.24
C HIS A 449 -24.73 14.94 1.91
N ASP A 450 -25.95 15.21 1.43
CA ASP A 450 -26.86 16.18 2.06
C ASP A 450 -27.41 15.65 3.39
N LEU A 451 -27.69 14.34 3.45
CA LEU A 451 -28.21 13.69 4.65
C LEU A 451 -27.19 13.67 5.82
N LEU A 452 -25.90 13.81 5.52
CA LEU A 452 -24.80 13.75 6.49
C LEU A 452 -24.11 15.08 6.74
N ALA A 453 -24.61 16.18 6.17
CA ALA A 453 -23.96 17.50 6.22
C ALA A 453 -23.66 17.96 7.66
N ASP A 454 -24.57 17.67 8.60
CA ASP A 454 -24.45 18.07 10.01
C ASP A 454 -23.56 17.11 10.85
N LEU A 455 -23.07 16.02 10.26
CA LEU A 455 -22.33 14.96 10.96
C LEU A 455 -20.86 14.87 10.55
N HIS A 456 -20.34 15.85 9.81
CA HIS A 456 -18.97 15.84 9.32
C HIS A 456 -17.88 15.79 10.42
N GLU A 457 -18.15 16.32 11.62
CA GLU A 457 -17.21 16.26 12.75
C GLU A 457 -17.24 14.91 13.48
N GLU A 458 -18.37 14.22 13.45
CA GLU A 458 -18.58 12.94 14.14
C GLU A 458 -18.24 11.74 13.23
N ILE A 459 -18.42 11.90 11.92
CA ILE A 459 -18.21 10.86 10.89
C ILE A 459 -17.27 11.42 9.82
N PRO A 460 -15.94 11.24 9.98
CA PRO A 460 -14.94 11.85 9.07
C PRO A 460 -15.11 11.46 7.59
N LEU A 461 -15.54 10.22 7.32
CA LEU A 461 -15.79 9.74 5.95
C LEU A 461 -16.94 10.49 5.26
N ALA A 462 -17.88 11.06 6.01
CA ALA A 462 -18.98 11.82 5.44
C ALA A 462 -18.48 13.10 4.78
N LYS A 463 -17.50 13.77 5.40
CA LYS A 463 -16.85 14.96 4.84
C LYS A 463 -16.10 14.65 3.55
N GLU A 464 -15.36 13.55 3.52
CA GLU A 464 -14.64 13.12 2.32
C GLU A 464 -15.61 12.80 1.17
N HIS A 465 -16.68 12.06 1.47
CA HIS A 465 -17.73 11.74 0.51
C HIS A 465 -18.45 12.99 -0.03
N ALA A 466 -18.75 13.98 0.82
CA ALA A 466 -19.35 15.25 0.42
C ALA A 466 -18.42 16.07 -0.49
N ASN A 467 -17.12 16.10 -0.19
CA ASN A 467 -16.13 16.77 -1.04
C ASN A 467 -16.05 16.15 -2.43
N TRP A 468 -16.12 14.81 -2.54
CA TRP A 468 -16.19 14.13 -3.83
C TRP A 468 -17.48 14.43 -4.60
N ALA A 469 -18.63 14.39 -3.91
CA ALA A 469 -19.92 14.68 -4.52
C ALA A 469 -19.97 16.10 -5.09
N LYS A 470 -19.48 17.07 -4.32
CA LYS A 470 -19.35 18.47 -4.73
C LYS A 470 -18.38 18.63 -5.89
N ALA A 471 -17.24 17.93 -5.87
CA ALA A 471 -16.28 17.98 -6.96
C ALA A 471 -16.88 17.51 -8.27
N ILE A 472 -17.52 16.34 -8.26
CA ILE A 472 -18.10 15.75 -9.47
C ILE A 472 -19.29 16.59 -9.96
N SER A 473 -20.16 17.05 -9.05
CA SER A 473 -21.35 17.84 -9.41
C SER A 473 -21.02 19.21 -9.98
N GLU A 474 -19.92 19.85 -9.55
CA GLU A 474 -19.49 21.14 -10.10
C GLU A 474 -18.73 21.00 -11.42
N ILE A 475 -18.05 19.86 -11.61
CA ILE A 475 -17.29 19.56 -12.81
C ILE A 475 -18.22 19.20 -13.99
N ILE A 476 -19.32 18.46 -13.74
CA ILE A 476 -20.22 17.94 -14.79
C ILE A 476 -20.92 19.03 -15.64
N PRO A 477 -21.62 20.03 -15.06
CA PRO A 477 -22.33 21.06 -15.83
C PRO A 477 -21.40 21.91 -16.69
N ARG A 478 -20.16 22.13 -16.23
CA ARG A 478 -19.15 22.88 -16.99
C ARG A 478 -18.71 22.17 -18.28
N PHE A 479 -18.95 20.86 -18.38
CA PHE A 479 -18.77 20.12 -19.63
C PHE A 479 -19.99 20.21 -20.56
N LEU A 480 -21.19 20.47 -20.03
CA LEU A 480 -22.37 20.80 -20.84
C LEU A 480 -22.25 22.19 -21.48
N ASP A 481 -21.64 23.16 -20.77
CA ASP A 481 -21.34 24.49 -21.33
C ASP A 481 -20.39 24.44 -22.55
N ILE A 482 -19.67 23.33 -22.73
CA ILE A 482 -18.74 23.06 -23.84
C ILE A 482 -19.44 22.38 -25.04
N LEU A 483 -20.70 21.92 -24.86
CA LEU A 483 -21.51 21.23 -25.86
C LEU A 483 -22.54 22.13 -26.62
N PRO A 484 -22.40 23.45 -26.84
CA PRO A 484 -23.51 24.26 -27.36
C PRO A 484 -23.77 24.09 -28.87
N ASN A 485 -23.21 23.06 -29.51
CA ASN A 485 -23.41 22.78 -30.93
C ASN A 485 -24.29 21.52 -31.08
N PRO A 486 -25.37 21.54 -31.89
CA PRO A 486 -26.23 20.39 -32.19
C PRO A 486 -25.52 19.06 -32.52
N GLU A 487 -24.30 19.14 -33.05
CA GLU A 487 -23.45 17.97 -33.31
C GLU A 487 -22.97 17.29 -32.02
N GLY A 488 -22.67 18.06 -30.97
CA GLY A 488 -22.30 17.55 -29.64
C GLY A 488 -23.44 16.83 -28.96
N ASP A 489 -24.66 17.39 -29.00
CA ASP A 489 -25.86 16.74 -28.48
C ASP A 489 -26.15 15.43 -29.22
N ARG A 490 -26.07 15.46 -30.56
CA ARG A 490 -26.25 14.26 -31.38
C ARG A 490 -25.23 13.16 -31.04
N ILE A 491 -23.96 13.53 -30.88
CA ILE A 491 -22.91 12.58 -30.47
C ILE A 491 -23.17 12.07 -29.07
N LEU A 492 -23.58 12.95 -28.15
CA LEU A 492 -23.89 12.57 -26.78
C LEU A 492 -25.05 11.57 -26.75
N ASP A 493 -26.12 11.80 -27.50
CA ASP A 493 -27.26 10.88 -27.63
C ASP A 493 -26.81 9.53 -28.20
N PHE A 494 -26.01 9.52 -29.27
CA PHE A 494 -25.46 8.28 -29.82
C PHE A 494 -24.59 7.53 -28.84
N LEU A 495 -23.78 8.25 -28.06
CA LEU A 495 -23.01 7.64 -27.00
C LEU A 495 -23.97 7.11 -25.95
N TRP A 496 -24.94 7.89 -25.45
CA TRP A 496 -25.87 7.52 -24.39
C TRP A 496 -26.68 6.26 -24.71
N GLU A 497 -27.17 6.15 -25.95
CA GLU A 497 -27.89 5.00 -26.47
C GLU A 497 -26.98 3.82 -26.90
N ASN A 498 -25.65 3.94 -26.76
CA ASN A 498 -24.67 2.97 -27.23
C ASN A 498 -24.77 2.66 -28.74
N LYS A 499 -25.16 3.65 -29.54
CA LYS A 499 -25.35 3.58 -31.00
C LYS A 499 -24.34 4.41 -31.81
N PHE A 500 -23.18 4.71 -31.23
CA PHE A 500 -22.16 5.51 -31.92
C PHE A 500 -21.79 4.91 -33.31
N PRO A 501 -21.80 5.70 -34.39
CA PRO A 501 -21.59 5.17 -35.75
C PRO A 501 -20.17 4.58 -35.95
N GLU A 502 -20.08 3.38 -36.51
CA GLU A 502 -18.81 2.66 -36.69
C GLU A 502 -17.90 3.29 -37.77
N ASP A 503 -18.51 3.93 -38.76
CA ASP A 503 -17.81 4.68 -39.80
C ASP A 503 -17.07 5.92 -39.24
N GLN A 504 -17.50 6.44 -38.09
CA GLN A 504 -16.81 7.53 -37.38
C GLN A 504 -15.64 7.05 -36.49
N ILE A 505 -15.46 5.73 -36.36
CA ILE A 505 -14.32 5.10 -35.69
C ILE A 505 -13.21 4.84 -36.71
N GLN A 506 -11.95 5.12 -36.36
CA GLN A 506 -10.79 4.86 -37.23
C GLN A 506 -10.75 3.38 -37.63
N GLU A 507 -10.43 3.12 -38.91
CA GLU A 507 -10.48 1.80 -39.54
C GLU A 507 -9.74 0.70 -38.75
N LYS A 508 -8.54 1.02 -38.25
CA LYS A 508 -7.72 0.12 -37.41
C LYS A 508 -8.39 -0.34 -36.09
N TYR A 509 -9.47 0.31 -35.68
CA TYR A 509 -10.24 -0.02 -34.48
C TYR A 509 -11.63 -0.61 -34.81
N ARG A 510 -12.11 -0.53 -36.05
CA ARG A 510 -13.44 -1.03 -36.45
C ARG A 510 -13.56 -2.54 -36.29
N GLU A 511 -12.55 -3.29 -36.70
CA GLU A 511 -12.52 -4.76 -36.57
C GLU A 511 -12.67 -5.23 -35.10
N ARG A 512 -12.16 -4.44 -34.15
CA ARG A 512 -12.25 -4.75 -32.72
C ARG A 512 -13.64 -4.49 -32.14
N MET A 513 -14.45 -3.64 -32.77
CA MET A 513 -15.85 -3.36 -32.40
C MET A 513 -16.81 -4.34 -33.04
N ALA A 514 -16.61 -4.67 -34.33
CA ALA A 514 -17.47 -5.56 -35.09
C ALA A 514 -17.60 -6.97 -34.47
N GLY A 515 -16.61 -7.41 -33.70
CA GLY A 515 -16.62 -8.70 -33.00
C GLY A 515 -17.30 -8.71 -31.62
N ILE A 516 -17.93 -7.62 -31.18
CA ILE A 516 -18.56 -7.53 -29.84
C ILE A 516 -20.08 -7.43 -29.99
N PRO A 517 -20.84 -8.40 -29.46
CA PRO A 517 -22.30 -8.32 -29.44
C PRO A 517 -22.77 -7.07 -28.68
N ARG A 518 -23.64 -6.26 -29.30
CA ARG A 518 -24.21 -5.05 -28.68
C ARG A 518 -25.09 -5.36 -27.46
N GLU A 519 -25.59 -6.60 -27.38
CA GLU A 519 -26.33 -7.17 -26.25
C GLU A 519 -25.49 -7.22 -24.94
N LYS A 520 -24.16 -7.22 -25.04
CA LYS A 520 -23.26 -7.15 -23.87
C LYS A 520 -22.90 -5.70 -23.54
N GLU A 521 -23.91 -4.92 -23.18
CA GLU A 521 -23.89 -3.46 -23.07
C GLU A 521 -22.67 -2.91 -22.30
N LYS A 522 -22.36 -3.44 -21.11
CA LYS A 522 -21.21 -3.00 -20.30
C LYS A 522 -19.87 -3.20 -21.01
N THR A 523 -19.69 -4.36 -21.65
CA THR A 523 -18.44 -4.71 -22.34
C THR A 523 -18.27 -3.87 -23.61
N PHE A 524 -19.36 -3.72 -24.36
CA PHE A 524 -19.40 -2.91 -25.57
C PHE A 524 -19.10 -1.43 -25.28
N THR A 525 -19.75 -0.86 -24.26
CA THR A 525 -19.56 0.53 -23.83
C THR A 525 -18.11 0.81 -23.43
N PHE A 526 -17.52 -0.08 -22.62
CA PHE A 526 -16.12 0.07 -22.19
C PHE A 526 -15.14 0.00 -23.37
N ARG A 527 -15.34 -0.94 -24.30
CA ARG A 527 -14.49 -1.08 -25.50
C ARG A 527 -14.63 0.13 -26.44
N LEU A 528 -15.86 0.59 -26.67
CA LEU A 528 -16.16 1.78 -27.46
C LEU A 528 -15.47 3.02 -26.87
N PHE A 529 -15.61 3.25 -25.57
CA PHE A 529 -14.97 4.39 -24.90
C PHE A 529 -13.46 4.34 -24.99
N ASN A 530 -12.83 3.19 -24.76
CA ASN A 530 -11.38 3.05 -24.88
C ASN A 530 -10.89 3.32 -26.31
N MET A 531 -11.64 2.92 -27.34
CA MET A 531 -11.27 3.19 -28.73
C MET A 531 -11.43 4.66 -29.08
N LEU A 532 -12.55 5.29 -28.70
CA LEU A 532 -12.77 6.72 -28.91
C LEU A 532 -11.74 7.57 -28.16
N THR A 533 -11.39 7.19 -26.94
CA THR A 533 -10.32 7.77 -26.12
C THR A 533 -8.97 7.73 -26.86
N ASN A 534 -8.57 6.55 -27.36
CA ASN A 534 -7.33 6.40 -28.11
C ASN A 534 -7.35 7.17 -29.44
N GLN A 535 -8.49 7.20 -30.11
CA GLN A 535 -8.71 7.97 -31.33
C GLN A 535 -8.55 9.49 -31.09
N ILE A 536 -9.09 10.02 -29.98
CA ILE A 536 -8.91 11.44 -29.60
C ILE A 536 -7.45 11.74 -29.26
N LEU A 537 -6.74 10.80 -28.62
CA LEU A 537 -5.34 10.95 -28.23
C LEU A 537 -4.36 10.94 -29.40
N LEU A 538 -4.67 10.19 -30.47
CA LEU A 538 -3.80 10.02 -31.64
C LEU A 538 -4.01 11.06 -32.73
N ASP A 539 -5.17 11.72 -32.74
CA ASP A 539 -5.53 12.69 -33.76
C ASP A 539 -5.90 14.04 -33.12
N GLU A 540 -4.92 14.95 -33.13
CA GLU A 540 -5.06 16.30 -32.56
C GLU A 540 -6.11 17.15 -33.29
N THR A 541 -6.56 16.76 -34.49
CA THR A 541 -7.58 17.46 -35.28
C THR A 541 -9.01 16.99 -35.01
N LYS A 542 -9.20 15.84 -34.35
CA LYS A 542 -10.54 15.30 -34.03
C LYS A 542 -11.32 16.15 -33.03
N ASP A 543 -12.64 16.14 -33.26
CA ASP A 543 -13.58 17.21 -32.95
C ASP A 543 -13.83 17.47 -31.45
N LYS A 544 -14.09 18.75 -31.15
CA LYS A 544 -14.40 19.29 -29.84
C LYS A 544 -15.66 18.66 -29.24
N ALA A 545 -16.67 18.45 -30.09
CA ALA A 545 -17.95 17.87 -29.74
C ALA A 545 -17.82 16.43 -29.19
N LEU A 546 -17.05 15.57 -29.87
CA LEU A 546 -16.82 14.18 -29.43
C LEU A 546 -16.09 14.10 -28.09
N THR A 547 -15.09 14.97 -27.88
CA THR A 547 -14.31 15.01 -26.64
C THR A 547 -15.19 15.43 -25.45
N GLY A 548 -16.02 16.48 -25.63
CA GLY A 548 -16.97 16.94 -24.62
C GLY A 548 -18.04 15.89 -24.31
N ALA A 549 -18.65 15.30 -25.33
CA ALA A 549 -19.72 14.32 -25.18
C ALA A 549 -19.25 13.01 -24.51
N LEU A 550 -18.04 12.52 -24.86
CA LEU A 550 -17.45 11.35 -24.23
C LEU A 550 -17.13 11.58 -22.74
N ALA A 551 -16.56 12.74 -22.42
CA ALA A 551 -16.25 13.11 -21.04
C ALA A 551 -17.53 13.29 -20.20
N PHE A 552 -18.54 13.95 -20.76
CA PHE A 552 -19.83 14.13 -20.11
C PHE A 552 -20.52 12.79 -19.87
N LYS A 553 -20.56 11.88 -20.86
CA LYS A 553 -21.14 10.56 -20.67
C LYS A 553 -20.46 9.80 -19.52
N ILE A 554 -19.13 9.78 -19.49
CA ILE A 554 -18.40 9.00 -18.49
C ILE A 554 -18.57 9.58 -17.07
N LEU A 555 -18.46 10.89 -16.90
CA LEU A 555 -18.63 11.54 -15.60
C LEU A 555 -20.09 11.56 -15.16
N GLY A 556 -21.02 11.76 -16.10
CA GLY A 556 -22.46 11.69 -15.87
C GLY A 556 -22.91 10.30 -15.42
N THR A 557 -22.45 9.23 -16.09
CA THR A 557 -22.73 7.86 -15.65
C THR A 557 -22.18 7.59 -14.24
N LEU A 558 -20.96 8.04 -13.95
CA LEU A 558 -20.35 7.91 -12.62
C LEU A 558 -21.15 8.67 -11.56
N PHE A 559 -21.61 9.88 -11.85
CA PHE A 559 -22.44 10.67 -10.94
C PHE A 559 -23.81 10.04 -10.72
N ILE A 560 -24.45 9.54 -11.78
CA ILE A 560 -25.73 8.85 -11.68
C ILE A 560 -25.56 7.60 -10.81
N GLU A 561 -24.61 6.71 -11.10
CA GLU A 561 -24.47 5.47 -10.32
C GLU A 561 -24.20 5.70 -8.82
N ILE A 562 -23.47 6.76 -8.49
CA ILE A 562 -23.01 7.01 -7.11
C ILE A 562 -24.00 7.90 -6.35
N TYR A 563 -24.62 8.88 -7.00
CA TYR A 563 -25.43 9.91 -6.32
C TYR A 563 -26.88 9.99 -6.79
N GLY A 564 -27.22 9.56 -8.00
CA GLY A 564 -28.54 9.81 -8.61
C GLY A 564 -29.38 8.58 -8.97
N GLY A 565 -28.77 7.41 -9.07
CA GLY A 565 -29.36 6.19 -9.59
C GLY A 565 -30.13 5.41 -8.55
N ARG A 566 -30.81 4.33 -9.00
CA ARG A 566 -31.64 3.46 -8.16
C ARG A 566 -30.90 3.00 -6.89
N ASN A 567 -29.63 2.59 -7.02
CA ASN A 567 -28.82 2.13 -5.90
C ASN A 567 -28.44 3.25 -4.92
N ALA A 568 -28.14 4.45 -5.42
CA ALA A 568 -27.88 5.61 -4.58
C ALA A 568 -29.13 6.02 -3.78
N GLN A 569 -30.31 5.95 -4.41
CA GLN A 569 -31.60 6.18 -3.75
C GLN A 569 -31.88 5.14 -2.65
N ILE A 570 -31.62 3.85 -2.91
CA ILE A 570 -31.76 2.78 -1.92
C ILE A 570 -30.83 3.01 -0.72
N ARG A 571 -29.56 3.36 -0.97
CA ARG A 571 -28.59 3.70 0.08
C ARG A 571 -29.02 4.95 0.86
N GLY A 572 -29.50 5.99 0.18
CA GLY A 572 -30.04 7.20 0.82
C GLY A 572 -31.25 6.94 1.72
N ILE A 573 -32.16 6.05 1.31
CA ILE A 573 -33.30 5.61 2.13
C ILE A 573 -32.79 4.85 3.38
N ARG A 574 -31.84 3.92 3.20
CA ARG A 574 -31.24 3.18 4.32
C ARG A 574 -30.52 4.11 5.30
N LEU A 575 -29.79 5.10 4.79
CA LEU A 575 -29.10 6.10 5.58
C LEU A 575 -30.08 6.96 6.39
N ASN A 576 -31.17 7.41 5.77
CA ASN A 576 -32.24 8.13 6.47
C ASN A 576 -32.83 7.32 7.63
N GLN A 577 -33.00 6.01 7.48
CA GLN A 577 -33.46 5.12 8.55
C GLN A 577 -32.41 5.03 9.68
N LEU A 578 -31.14 4.80 9.33
CA LEU A 578 -30.04 4.74 10.30
C LEU A 578 -29.90 6.05 11.08
N LEU A 579 -30.03 7.20 10.43
CA LEU A 579 -29.96 8.52 11.07
C LEU A 579 -31.12 8.79 12.02
N LYS A 580 -32.34 8.32 11.68
CA LYS A 580 -33.50 8.37 12.59
C LYS A 580 -33.28 7.48 13.81
N ASP A 581 -32.77 6.26 13.62
CA ASP A 581 -32.46 5.32 14.70
C ASP A 581 -31.33 5.84 15.60
N ARG A 582 -30.33 6.50 15.01
CA ARG A 582 -29.21 7.12 15.73
C ARG A 582 -29.69 8.19 16.71
N LYS A 583 -30.67 9.01 16.33
CA LYS A 583 -31.20 10.10 17.18
C LYS A 583 -31.78 9.62 18.51
N ILE A 584 -32.33 8.40 18.55
CA ILE A 584 -32.99 7.82 19.73
C ILE A 584 -32.18 6.70 20.40
N ALA A 585 -30.99 6.38 19.88
CA ALA A 585 -30.13 5.29 20.37
C ALA A 585 -29.26 5.70 21.58
N ASN A 586 -28.89 4.71 22.41
CA ASN A 586 -27.88 4.85 23.46
C ASN A 586 -26.45 4.83 22.87
N ALA A 587 -25.43 5.12 23.69
CA ALA A 587 -24.05 5.29 23.20
C ALA A 587 -23.50 4.07 22.44
N GLU A 588 -23.69 2.84 22.94
CA GLU A 588 -23.24 1.62 22.26
C GLU A 588 -23.98 1.38 20.93
N LYS A 589 -25.30 1.58 20.91
CA LYS A 589 -26.08 1.38 19.69
C LYS A 589 -25.82 2.49 18.66
N LYS A 590 -25.49 3.71 19.08
CA LYS A 590 -25.01 4.78 18.20
C LYS A 590 -23.70 4.40 17.53
N GLN A 591 -22.75 3.81 18.27
CA GLN A 591 -21.48 3.36 17.69
C GLN A 591 -21.68 2.29 16.61
N ASN A 592 -22.54 1.29 16.85
CA ASN A 592 -22.87 0.28 15.83
C ASN A 592 -23.58 0.88 14.60
N ILE A 593 -24.42 1.90 14.80
CA ILE A 593 -25.07 2.62 13.69
C ILE A 593 -24.03 3.42 12.91
N ASP A 594 -23.08 4.07 13.58
CA ASP A 594 -22.00 4.84 12.95
C ASP A 594 -21.06 3.95 12.13
N GLU A 595 -20.79 2.73 12.59
CA GLU A 595 -20.07 1.71 11.81
C GLU A 595 -20.81 1.32 10.53
N HIS A 596 -22.14 1.14 10.60
CA HIS A 596 -22.94 0.87 9.40
C HIS A 596 -22.98 2.06 8.43
N ILE A 597 -23.02 3.29 8.94
CA ILE A 597 -22.94 4.50 8.11
C ILE A 597 -21.57 4.57 7.43
N ASN A 598 -20.49 4.34 8.17
CA ASN A 598 -19.14 4.31 7.63
C ASN A 598 -18.97 3.24 6.55
N HIS A 599 -19.55 2.04 6.74
CA HIS A 599 -19.48 1.00 5.72
C HIS A 599 -20.14 1.42 4.40
N ILE A 600 -21.30 2.09 4.46
CA ILE A 600 -21.98 2.64 3.27
C ILE A 600 -21.07 3.66 2.57
N LEU A 601 -20.47 4.57 3.34
CA LEU A 601 -19.57 5.60 2.80
C LEU A 601 -18.28 5.01 2.20
N GLU A 602 -17.71 3.99 2.83
CA GLU A 602 -16.53 3.30 2.31
C GLU A 602 -16.79 2.60 0.98
N GLU A 603 -17.96 1.97 0.81
CA GLU A 603 -18.33 1.33 -0.44
C GLU A 603 -18.48 2.35 -1.57
N ASP A 604 -19.14 3.47 -1.29
CA ASP A 604 -19.29 4.56 -2.26
C ASP A 604 -17.93 5.19 -2.62
N LEU A 605 -17.08 5.46 -1.62
CA LEU A 605 -15.72 5.97 -1.86
C LEU A 605 -14.85 4.96 -2.61
N LYS A 606 -14.95 3.66 -2.32
CA LYS A 606 -14.25 2.60 -3.09
C LYS A 606 -14.74 2.55 -4.53
N ALA A 607 -16.03 2.72 -4.79
CA ALA A 607 -16.58 2.76 -6.14
C ALA A 607 -16.04 3.96 -6.94
N ILE A 608 -15.93 5.14 -6.31
CA ILE A 608 -15.26 6.31 -6.88
C ILE A 608 -13.79 5.99 -7.17
N GLN A 609 -13.09 5.41 -6.20
CA GLN A 609 -11.66 5.08 -6.30
C GLN A 609 -11.37 4.05 -7.40
N GLN A 610 -12.18 3.01 -7.57
CA GLN A 610 -12.03 2.02 -8.63
C GLN A 610 -12.13 2.65 -10.03
N ARG A 611 -12.89 3.74 -10.15
CA ARG A 611 -13.07 4.49 -11.41
C ARG A 611 -12.07 5.63 -11.58
N THR A 612 -11.13 5.79 -10.64
CA THR A 612 -10.02 6.75 -10.72
C THR A 612 -9.20 6.57 -12.00
N MET A 613 -9.02 5.35 -12.51
CA MET A 613 -8.33 5.15 -13.80
C MET A 613 -9.06 5.83 -14.96
N THR A 614 -10.39 5.76 -14.99
CA THR A 614 -11.20 6.40 -16.03
C THR A 614 -11.14 7.93 -15.91
N ILE A 615 -11.23 8.45 -14.67
CA ILE A 615 -11.05 9.88 -14.38
C ILE A 615 -9.64 10.34 -14.79
N ASN A 616 -8.60 9.56 -14.44
CA ASN A 616 -7.19 9.78 -14.80
C ASN A 616 -6.93 9.76 -16.29
N THR A 617 -7.81 9.14 -17.08
CA THR A 617 -7.68 9.01 -18.54
C THR A 617 -8.36 10.17 -19.26
N ILE A 618 -9.51 10.63 -18.76
CA ILE A 618 -10.32 11.68 -19.38
C ILE A 618 -9.75 13.08 -19.09
N VAL A 619 -9.35 13.34 -17.85
CA VAL A 619 -8.72 14.61 -17.43
C VAL A 619 -7.52 15.02 -18.34
N PRO A 620 -6.58 14.12 -18.70
CA PRO A 620 -5.52 14.39 -19.69
C PRO A 620 -6.01 14.80 -21.07
N ILE A 621 -7.06 14.14 -21.56
CA ILE A 621 -7.59 14.32 -22.92
C ILE A 621 -8.22 15.70 -23.04
N LEU A 622 -8.98 16.08 -22.01
CA LEU A 622 -9.57 17.41 -21.87
C LEU A 622 -8.50 18.51 -21.78
N SER A 623 -7.41 18.23 -21.06
CA SER A 623 -6.26 19.13 -20.92
C SER A 623 -5.52 19.38 -22.23
N LYS A 624 -5.29 18.32 -23.04
CA LYS A 624 -4.59 18.42 -24.33
C LYS A 624 -5.36 19.24 -25.38
N LYS A 625 -6.69 19.25 -25.31
CA LYS A 625 -7.57 19.88 -26.31
C LYS A 625 -8.07 21.29 -25.89
N GLY A 626 -7.56 21.83 -24.79
CA GLY A 626 -7.88 23.20 -24.33
C GLY A 626 -9.20 23.35 -23.56
N PHE A 627 -9.82 22.25 -23.13
CA PHE A 627 -11.05 22.25 -22.33
C PHE A 627 -10.72 22.26 -20.84
N PHE A 628 -10.23 23.39 -20.35
CA PHE A 628 -9.75 23.52 -18.98
C PHE A 628 -10.90 23.69 -17.97
N ILE A 629 -10.90 22.84 -16.93
CA ILE A 629 -11.19 23.34 -15.57
C ILE A 629 -10.03 24.26 -15.25
N LYS A 630 -10.27 25.56 -15.14
CA LYS A 630 -9.20 26.52 -14.87
C LYS A 630 -8.64 26.22 -13.49
N THR A 631 -7.32 26.16 -13.34
CA THR A 631 -6.73 25.69 -12.08
C THR A 631 -7.12 26.54 -10.87
N TYR A 632 -7.42 27.83 -11.08
CA TYR A 632 -7.94 28.68 -10.00
C TYR A 632 -9.28 28.19 -9.43
N ASP A 633 -10.13 27.54 -10.23
CA ASP A 633 -11.39 26.97 -9.73
C ASP A 633 -11.13 25.79 -8.78
N ILE A 634 -9.93 25.21 -8.85
CA ILE A 634 -9.47 24.09 -8.01
C ILE A 634 -8.81 24.60 -6.73
N VAL A 635 -7.98 25.63 -6.83
CA VAL A 635 -7.29 26.22 -5.68
C VAL A 635 -8.25 26.99 -4.77
N THR A 636 -9.33 27.56 -5.32
CA THR A 636 -10.34 28.31 -4.55
C THR A 636 -11.40 27.42 -3.87
N LYS A 637 -11.39 26.10 -4.13
CA LYS A 637 -12.42 25.16 -3.67
C LYS A 637 -11.81 23.97 -2.95
N ASP A 638 -12.51 23.47 -1.93
CA ASP A 638 -12.06 22.34 -1.12
C ASP A 638 -12.30 21.01 -1.86
N PHE A 639 -11.41 20.68 -2.80
CA PHE A 639 -11.48 19.44 -3.58
C PHE A 639 -10.68 18.30 -2.95
N PRO A 640 -11.07 17.02 -3.17
CA PRO A 640 -10.30 15.86 -2.72
C PRO A 640 -8.84 15.90 -3.18
N GLU A 641 -7.90 15.53 -2.29
CA GLU A 641 -6.46 15.59 -2.53
C GLU A 641 -6.03 14.83 -3.79
N LEU A 642 -6.69 13.71 -4.09
CA LEU A 642 -6.45 12.93 -5.31
C LEU A 642 -6.78 13.73 -6.58
N ILE A 643 -7.93 14.43 -6.63
CA ILE A 643 -8.31 15.30 -7.76
C ILE A 643 -7.31 16.45 -7.88
N VAL A 644 -6.99 17.10 -6.75
CA VAL A 644 -6.02 18.20 -6.71
C VAL A 644 -4.69 17.71 -7.26
N LYS A 645 -4.14 16.58 -6.77
CA LYS A 645 -2.90 15.98 -7.25
C LYS A 645 -2.93 15.62 -8.74
N ILE A 646 -4.01 15.00 -9.23
CA ILE A 646 -4.13 14.62 -10.65
C ILE A 646 -4.06 15.85 -11.55
N ILE A 647 -4.65 16.96 -11.12
CA ILE A 647 -4.72 18.19 -11.90
C ILE A 647 -3.45 19.05 -11.74
N SER A 648 -2.92 19.19 -10.51
CA SER A 648 -1.71 19.97 -10.22
C SER A 648 -0.41 19.28 -10.64
N TYR A 649 -0.30 17.95 -10.55
CA TYR A 649 0.82 17.18 -11.11
C TYR A 649 0.98 17.41 -12.63
N ARG A 650 -0.09 17.84 -13.30
CA ARG A 650 -0.10 18.15 -14.74
C ARG A 650 0.08 19.64 -15.06
N GLU A 651 0.02 20.54 -14.09
CA GLU A 651 0.44 21.93 -14.28
C GLU A 651 1.95 22.04 -14.51
N GLU A 652 2.74 21.23 -13.79
CA GLU A 652 4.16 21.05 -14.08
C GLU A 652 4.41 20.54 -15.50
N GLU A 653 3.48 19.78 -16.09
CA GLU A 653 3.51 19.34 -17.49
C GLU A 653 3.15 20.42 -18.51
N ARG A 654 2.22 21.32 -18.15
CA ARG A 654 1.69 22.37 -19.03
C ARG A 654 2.57 23.60 -19.16
N LEU A 655 3.54 23.76 -18.25
CA LEU A 655 4.61 24.76 -18.35
C LEU A 655 5.91 24.17 -18.93
N LYS A 656 5.93 22.88 -19.33
CA LYS A 656 7.15 22.21 -19.84
C LYS A 656 7.69 22.83 -21.13
N ASP A 657 6.85 23.50 -21.92
CA ASP A 657 7.21 24.20 -23.16
C ASP A 657 8.00 25.49 -22.88
N ILE A 658 7.70 26.16 -21.76
CA ILE A 658 8.44 27.33 -21.29
C ILE A 658 9.85 26.90 -20.85
N GLY A 659 10.88 27.44 -21.50
CA GLY A 659 12.27 27.12 -21.17
C GLY A 659 12.69 25.72 -21.60
N SER A 660 11.99 25.12 -22.57
CA SER A 660 12.39 23.85 -23.20
C SER A 660 13.72 23.97 -23.94
N GLU A 661 14.07 25.17 -24.42
CA GLU A 661 15.37 25.53 -24.99
C GLU A 661 16.55 25.26 -24.04
N TYR A 662 16.31 25.28 -22.72
CA TYR A 662 17.31 25.00 -21.68
C TYR A 662 17.38 23.52 -21.28
N LYS A 663 16.50 22.65 -21.83
CA LYS A 663 16.49 21.21 -21.54
C LYS A 663 17.42 20.46 -22.51
N LYS A 664 18.72 20.47 -22.24
CA LYS A 664 19.69 19.64 -23.00
C LYS A 664 19.61 18.17 -22.58
N SER A 665 19.47 17.25 -23.54
CA SER A 665 19.27 15.80 -23.33
C SER A 665 20.53 15.00 -22.96
N GLY A 666 21.60 15.64 -22.49
CA GLY A 666 22.91 14.99 -22.30
C GLY A 666 23.40 14.83 -20.85
N PHE A 667 22.77 15.47 -19.86
CA PHE A 667 23.42 15.67 -18.54
C PHE A 667 23.28 14.52 -17.53
N THR A 668 22.41 13.54 -17.76
CA THR A 668 22.21 12.43 -16.81
C THR A 668 23.36 11.42 -16.81
N GLY A 669 24.06 11.24 -17.94
CA GLY A 669 25.15 10.28 -18.07
C GLY A 669 26.45 10.68 -17.37
N GLU A 670 26.78 11.98 -17.32
CA GLU A 670 28.03 12.49 -16.72
C GLU A 670 27.93 12.77 -15.22
N LEU A 671 26.72 13.04 -14.71
CA LEU A 671 26.47 13.38 -13.31
C LEU A 671 26.70 12.20 -12.36
N ILE A 672 26.18 11.02 -12.70
CA ILE A 672 26.24 9.83 -11.85
C ILE A 672 27.71 9.42 -11.59
N PRO A 673 28.59 9.31 -12.61
CA PRO A 673 30.01 9.03 -12.39
C PRO A 673 30.72 10.09 -11.55
N LEU A 674 30.40 11.38 -11.73
CA LEU A 674 31.08 12.48 -11.03
C LEU A 674 30.68 12.53 -9.55
N VAL A 675 29.40 12.39 -9.24
CA VAL A 675 28.89 12.29 -7.86
C VAL A 675 29.43 11.04 -7.17
N ASN A 676 29.39 9.88 -7.85
CA ASN A 676 29.93 8.63 -7.32
C ASN A 676 31.45 8.73 -7.08
N GLY A 677 32.19 9.33 -8.00
CA GLY A 677 33.63 9.55 -7.86
C GLY A 677 33.95 10.46 -6.67
N PHE A 678 33.20 11.54 -6.49
CA PHE A 678 33.39 12.44 -5.35
C PHE A 678 33.03 11.77 -4.01
N LEU A 679 31.92 11.02 -3.96
CA LEU A 679 31.53 10.25 -2.78
C LEU A 679 32.55 9.15 -2.45
N GLN A 680 33.10 8.46 -3.44
CA GLN A 680 34.16 7.48 -3.23
C GLN A 680 35.40 8.12 -2.59
N LYS A 681 35.75 9.35 -3.01
CA LYS A 681 36.88 10.09 -2.42
C LYS A 681 36.57 10.55 -0.98
N LEU A 682 35.34 10.98 -0.71
CA LEU A 682 34.88 11.27 0.65
C LEU A 682 34.77 10.03 1.55
N ASP A 683 34.47 8.86 0.98
CA ASP A 683 34.52 7.58 1.69
C ASP A 683 35.94 7.27 2.17
N TYR A 684 36.99 7.61 1.41
CA TYR A 684 38.37 7.50 1.89
C TYR A 684 38.61 8.41 3.10
N ALA A 685 38.13 9.66 3.05
CA ALA A 685 38.22 10.57 4.19
C ALA A 685 37.43 10.07 5.41
N TYR A 686 36.24 9.49 5.21
CA TYR A 686 35.45 8.89 6.28
C TYR A 686 36.15 7.67 6.91
N ARG A 687 36.68 6.76 6.09
CA ARG A 687 37.46 5.61 6.57
C ARG A 687 38.68 6.05 7.36
N PHE A 688 39.38 7.07 6.88
CA PHE A 688 40.49 7.69 7.60
C PHE A 688 40.01 8.26 8.93
N TYR A 689 38.94 9.07 8.93
CA TYR A 689 38.37 9.67 10.15
C TYR A 689 38.03 8.61 11.21
N LYS A 690 37.26 7.59 10.81
CA LYS A 690 36.81 6.50 11.69
C LYS A 690 37.97 5.72 12.29
N LYS A 691 38.95 5.36 11.46
CA LYS A 691 40.07 4.51 11.87
C LYS A 691 41.02 5.20 12.86
N TYR A 692 41.08 6.53 12.81
CA TYR A 692 42.15 7.28 13.45
C TYR A 692 41.72 8.27 14.53
N PHE A 693 40.46 8.72 14.51
CA PHE A 693 39.99 9.77 15.42
C PHE A 693 38.80 9.34 16.30
N GLU A 694 38.07 8.27 15.98
CA GLU A 694 36.99 7.75 16.86
C GLU A 694 37.55 7.02 18.09
N GLU A 695 38.71 6.37 17.96
CA GLU A 695 39.38 5.63 19.05
C GLU A 695 40.73 6.29 19.40
N MET A 696 40.75 7.25 20.33
CA MET A 696 42.03 7.82 20.82
C MET A 696 42.20 7.73 22.34
N TYR A 697 43.27 7.03 22.73
CA TYR A 697 43.90 7.06 24.06
C TYR A 697 45.10 8.02 24.05
N SER A 698 45.33 8.69 25.19
CA SER A 698 46.51 9.50 25.57
C SER A 698 47.42 9.98 24.42
N ILE A 699 47.22 11.21 23.96
CA ILE A 699 48.02 11.86 22.91
C ILE A 699 49.16 12.66 23.56
N ALA A 700 50.38 12.56 23.01
CA ALA A 700 51.51 13.40 23.44
C ALA A 700 51.21 14.90 23.24
N LEU A 701 51.58 15.74 24.22
CA LEU A 701 51.24 17.17 24.25
C LEU A 701 51.68 17.93 22.97
N ASP A 702 52.83 17.57 22.40
CA ASP A 702 53.36 18.17 21.18
C ASP A 702 52.60 17.77 19.90
N ALA A 703 51.97 16.59 19.89
CA ALA A 703 51.16 16.09 18.79
C ALA A 703 49.69 16.51 18.88
N GLN A 704 49.20 16.97 20.04
CA GLN A 704 47.79 17.31 20.27
C GLN A 704 47.27 18.40 19.31
N LYS A 705 48.04 19.47 19.12
CA LYS A 705 47.63 20.58 18.25
C LYS A 705 47.46 20.13 16.79
N ASN A 706 48.44 19.39 16.28
CA ASN A 706 48.42 18.87 14.91
C ASN A 706 47.28 17.86 14.73
N MET A 707 47.04 17.01 15.72
CA MET A 707 45.95 16.04 15.69
C MET A 707 44.57 16.71 15.70
N LEU A 708 44.38 17.78 16.48
CA LEU A 708 43.13 18.53 16.52
C LEU A 708 42.83 19.21 15.18
N SER A 709 43.83 19.87 14.58
CA SER A 709 43.72 20.52 13.27
C SER A 709 43.25 19.53 12.18
N LEU A 710 43.89 18.36 12.09
CA LEU A 710 43.47 17.30 11.17
C LEU A 710 42.08 16.74 11.50
N ARG A 711 41.77 16.55 12.78
CA ARG A 711 40.48 16.03 13.20
C ARG A 711 39.34 16.94 12.78
N GLU A 712 39.49 18.25 12.98
CA GLU A 712 38.47 19.25 12.60
C GLU A 712 38.25 19.27 11.08
N PHE A 713 39.34 19.24 10.31
CA PHE A 713 39.26 19.20 8.85
C PHE A 713 38.59 17.92 8.33
N PHE A 714 38.97 16.74 8.81
CA PHE A 714 38.34 15.49 8.37
C PHE A 714 36.91 15.34 8.88
N LYS A 715 36.59 15.87 10.06
CA LYS A 715 35.20 15.94 10.54
C LYS A 715 34.35 16.77 9.59
N PHE A 716 34.84 17.92 9.14
CA PHE A 716 34.16 18.72 8.12
C PHE A 716 33.88 17.93 6.82
N LEU A 717 34.83 17.11 6.36
CA LEU A 717 34.63 16.26 5.18
C LEU A 717 33.60 15.14 5.42
N VAL A 718 33.55 14.59 6.63
CA VAL A 718 32.52 13.61 7.03
C VAL A 718 31.14 14.27 7.05
N ASP A 719 31.02 15.46 7.64
CA ASP A 719 29.77 16.22 7.66
C ASP A 719 29.32 16.54 6.22
N LEU A 720 30.26 16.91 5.32
CA LEU A 720 29.96 17.12 3.90
C LEU A 720 29.44 15.85 3.21
N ARG A 721 30.03 14.69 3.50
CA ARG A 721 29.59 13.39 2.98
C ARG A 721 28.18 13.02 3.45
N GLU A 722 27.90 13.18 4.74
CA GLU A 722 26.61 12.85 5.33
C GLU A 722 25.48 13.73 4.80
N ASN A 723 25.79 14.97 4.43
CA ASN A 723 24.83 15.90 3.82
C ASN A 723 24.65 15.71 2.30
N MET A 724 25.45 14.86 1.65
CA MET A 724 25.29 14.50 0.24
C MET A 724 24.57 13.16 0.12
N ASP A 725 23.25 13.17 0.28
CA ASP A 725 22.43 11.99 0.08
C ASP A 725 22.21 11.71 -1.42
N THR A 726 22.97 10.75 -1.96
CA THR A 726 22.87 10.30 -3.36
C THR A 726 21.47 9.88 -3.76
N ILE A 727 20.66 9.34 -2.85
CA ILE A 727 19.34 8.79 -3.20
C ILE A 727 18.33 9.93 -3.31
N GLU A 728 18.32 10.89 -2.38
CA GLU A 728 17.49 12.10 -2.49
C GLU A 728 17.88 13.00 -3.68
N PHE A 729 19.16 12.98 -4.08
CA PHE A 729 19.67 13.74 -5.21
C PHE A 729 19.14 13.25 -6.57
N PHE A 730 18.82 11.97 -6.70
CA PHE A 730 18.33 11.36 -7.95
C PHE A 730 16.82 11.04 -7.95
N ASP A 731 16.16 10.92 -6.78
CA ASP A 731 14.77 10.45 -6.68
C ASP A 731 13.69 11.54 -6.73
N TYR A 732 14.05 12.82 -6.58
CA TYR A 732 13.09 13.88 -6.89
C TYR A 732 13.11 14.18 -8.38
N LYS A 733 11.94 14.49 -8.93
CA LYS A 733 11.73 15.15 -10.23
C LYS A 733 12.38 16.56 -10.29
N VAL A 734 13.53 16.75 -9.67
CA VAL A 734 14.50 17.79 -9.99
C VAL A 734 14.81 17.62 -11.46
N ALA A 735 14.18 18.48 -12.26
CA ALA A 735 14.26 18.45 -13.71
C ALA A 735 15.72 18.40 -14.16
N ASN A 736 15.99 17.69 -15.26
CA ASN A 736 17.29 17.63 -15.96
C ASN A 736 18.05 18.98 -16.08
N THR A 737 17.36 20.10 -15.86
CA THR A 737 17.86 21.48 -15.85
C THR A 737 18.67 21.90 -14.62
N GLU A 738 18.54 21.28 -13.44
CA GLU A 738 19.24 21.74 -12.23
C GLU A 738 20.69 21.23 -12.12
N HIS A 739 20.98 20.10 -12.75
CA HIS A 739 22.22 19.36 -12.58
C HIS A 739 23.48 20.15 -12.99
N SER A 740 23.38 21.11 -13.92
CA SER A 740 24.53 21.86 -14.41
C SER A 740 25.18 22.75 -13.35
N ILE A 741 24.40 23.48 -12.54
CA ILE A 741 24.93 24.30 -11.43
C ILE A 741 25.54 23.42 -10.35
N TYR A 742 24.87 22.31 -10.03
CA TYR A 742 25.37 21.37 -9.03
C TYR A 742 26.70 20.74 -9.45
N ILE A 743 26.83 20.31 -10.71
CA ILE A 743 28.11 19.79 -11.23
C ILE A 743 29.21 20.83 -11.07
N LEU A 744 28.96 22.08 -11.48
CA LEU A 744 29.95 23.15 -11.37
C LEU A 744 30.38 23.37 -9.91
N ILE A 745 29.44 23.38 -8.97
CA ILE A 745 29.73 23.49 -7.53
C ILE A 745 30.54 22.28 -7.03
N LEU A 746 30.18 21.06 -7.44
CA LEU A 746 30.92 19.85 -7.03
C LEU A 746 32.35 19.88 -7.56
N LYS A 747 32.57 20.25 -8.84
CA LYS A 747 33.92 20.45 -9.38
C LYS A 747 34.68 21.52 -8.58
N TYR A 748 34.01 22.62 -8.25
CA TYR A 748 34.58 23.74 -7.52
C TYR A 748 35.02 23.37 -6.10
N LEU A 749 34.28 22.51 -5.41
CA LEU A 749 34.62 22.01 -4.09
C LEU A 749 35.68 20.89 -4.16
N TYR A 750 35.64 20.06 -5.21
CA TYR A 750 36.52 18.90 -5.36
C TYR A 750 37.98 19.26 -5.65
N ILE A 751 38.23 20.12 -6.65
CA ILE A 751 39.59 20.46 -7.12
C ILE A 751 40.58 20.75 -5.98
N PRO A 752 40.27 21.61 -4.99
CA PRO A 752 41.21 21.91 -3.92
C PRO A 752 41.45 20.75 -2.96
N LEU A 753 40.62 19.71 -2.94
CA LEU A 753 40.75 18.53 -2.07
C LEU A 753 41.58 17.40 -2.68
N THR A 754 41.95 17.50 -3.96
CA THR A 754 42.63 16.42 -4.70
C THR A 754 43.92 15.95 -3.99
N ASP A 755 44.79 16.88 -3.60
CA ASP A 755 46.06 16.56 -2.92
C ASP A 755 45.85 15.87 -1.57
N VAL A 756 44.80 16.28 -0.84
CA VAL A 756 44.43 15.68 0.44
C VAL A 756 43.88 14.28 0.25
N PHE A 757 43.00 14.06 -0.74
CA PHE A 757 42.48 12.73 -1.03
C PHE A 757 43.56 11.77 -1.51
N ASP A 758 44.48 12.21 -2.34
CA ASP A 758 45.59 11.38 -2.83
C ASP A 758 46.54 11.00 -1.70
N THR A 759 46.88 11.95 -0.81
CA THR A 759 47.69 11.69 0.38
C THR A 759 46.98 10.75 1.36
N THR A 760 45.67 10.95 1.57
CA THR A 760 44.84 10.07 2.41
C THR A 760 44.80 8.65 1.87
N ARG A 761 44.66 8.50 0.55
CA ARG A 761 44.66 7.19 -0.12
C ARG A 761 46.00 6.48 0.06
N ILE A 762 47.13 7.18 -0.16
CA ILE A 762 48.48 6.62 0.04
C ILE A 762 48.60 6.04 1.46
N ILE A 763 48.15 6.79 2.47
CA ILE A 763 48.20 6.33 3.87
C ILE A 763 47.34 5.09 4.07
N LEU A 764 46.11 5.07 3.55
CA LEU A 764 45.23 3.90 3.69
C LEU A 764 45.77 2.66 2.95
N ASP A 765 46.33 2.83 1.76
CA ASP A 765 46.91 1.74 0.95
C ASP A 765 48.17 1.15 1.65
N GLU A 766 49.06 2.01 2.19
CA GLU A 766 50.22 1.55 2.96
C GLU A 766 49.84 0.79 4.23
N GLN A 767 48.73 1.15 4.87
CA GLN A 767 48.20 0.43 6.04
C GLN A 767 47.70 -0.96 5.69
N GLU A 768 46.91 -1.08 4.61
CA GLU A 768 46.40 -2.36 4.14
C GLU A 768 47.55 -3.30 3.78
N TYR A 769 48.61 -2.76 3.16
CA TYR A 769 49.82 -3.52 2.85
C TYR A 769 50.60 -3.96 4.10
N GLN A 770 50.75 -3.09 5.11
CA GLN A 770 51.56 -3.37 6.30
C GLN A 770 50.81 -4.17 7.39
N LYS A 771 49.47 -4.27 7.33
CA LYS A 771 48.59 -4.94 8.33
C LYS A 771 48.86 -4.52 9.79
N LYS A 772 49.37 -3.32 10.03
CA LYS A 772 49.63 -2.78 11.37
C LYS A 772 48.93 -1.45 11.52
N ILE A 773 48.26 -1.24 12.65
CA ILE A 773 47.69 0.06 13.01
C ILE A 773 48.85 1.00 13.33
N ILE A 774 49.13 1.94 12.44
CA ILE A 774 50.11 2.99 12.70
C ILE A 774 49.45 4.04 13.61
N LYS A 775 50.00 4.27 14.80
CA LYS A 775 49.45 5.28 15.71
C LYS A 775 49.83 6.70 15.23
N LEU A 776 48.86 7.51 14.85
CA LEU A 776 49.08 8.86 14.30
C LEU A 776 49.78 9.82 15.27
N ASP A 777 49.53 9.70 16.57
CA ASP A 777 50.18 10.51 17.60
C ASP A 777 51.72 10.36 17.56
N LYS A 778 52.24 9.19 17.16
CA LYS A 778 53.67 9.00 16.93
C LYS A 778 54.15 9.88 15.78
N TYR A 779 53.43 9.90 14.67
CA TYR A 779 53.86 10.51 13.40
C TYR A 779 53.51 11.99 13.25
N LEU A 780 52.80 12.56 14.22
CA LEU A 780 52.50 14.00 14.32
C LEU A 780 53.31 14.70 15.43
N SER A 781 54.19 13.95 16.12
CA SER A 781 55.08 14.46 17.17
C SER A 781 56.40 14.96 16.57
N ASN A 782 56.65 16.26 16.72
CA ASN A 782 57.92 16.88 16.31
C ASN A 782 59.10 16.33 17.13
N GLN A 783 58.90 16.07 18.42
CA GLN A 783 59.95 15.54 19.30
C GLN A 783 60.39 14.13 18.87
N LYS A 784 59.44 13.25 18.51
CA LYS A 784 59.77 11.90 18.03
C LYS A 784 60.45 11.92 16.66
N LEU A 785 60.11 12.87 15.79
CA LEU A 785 60.81 13.04 14.51
C LEU A 785 62.28 13.45 14.73
N GLU A 786 62.52 14.43 15.61
CA GLU A 786 63.89 14.86 15.96
C GLU A 786 64.70 13.71 16.58
N GLN A 787 64.08 12.92 17.46
CA GLN A 787 64.70 11.73 18.04
C GLN A 787 65.08 10.71 16.97
N LEU A 788 64.17 10.39 16.04
CA LEU A 788 64.41 9.44 14.96
C LEU A 788 65.52 9.92 14.01
N GLN A 789 65.57 11.22 13.70
CA GLN A 789 66.66 11.81 12.90
C GLN A 789 68.01 11.70 13.60
N LEU A 790 68.05 11.85 14.93
CA LEU A 790 69.26 11.69 15.73
C LEU A 790 69.70 10.23 15.78
N GLU A 791 68.78 9.28 15.97
CA GLU A 791 69.04 7.83 15.92
C GLU A 791 69.59 7.38 14.55
N ILE A 792 69.08 7.94 13.46
CA ILE A 792 69.61 7.70 12.11
C ILE A 792 71.04 8.21 11.98
N ARG A 793 71.33 9.45 12.41
CA ARG A 793 72.70 10.01 12.36
C ARG A 793 73.68 9.18 13.19
N GLU A 794 73.25 8.71 14.37
CA GLU A 794 74.07 7.83 15.20
C GLU A 794 74.30 6.45 14.56
N THR A 795 73.28 5.89 13.92
CA THR A 795 73.37 4.60 13.22
C THR A 795 74.29 4.69 11.99
N GLU A 796 74.19 5.78 11.22
CA GLU A 796 75.10 6.06 10.10
C GLU A 796 76.54 6.22 10.58
N LYS A 797 76.75 6.90 11.71
CA LYS A 797 78.07 7.04 12.33
C LYS A 797 78.64 5.68 12.78
N LYS A 798 77.84 4.84 13.44
CA LYS A 798 78.24 3.48 13.84
C LYS A 798 78.57 2.59 12.65
N ILE A 799 77.79 2.64 11.57
CA ILE A 799 78.09 1.90 10.33
C ILE A 799 79.46 2.31 9.79
N LYS A 800 79.74 3.62 9.75
CA LYS A 800 81.02 4.16 9.28
C LYS A 800 82.19 3.72 10.18
N GLU A 801 82.03 3.79 11.50
CA GLU A 801 83.04 3.31 12.47
C GLU A 801 83.35 1.82 12.30
N TYR A 802 82.34 0.97 12.07
CA TYR A 802 82.54 -0.47 11.81
C TYR A 802 83.11 -0.77 10.41
N GLN A 803 82.91 0.12 9.43
CA GLN A 803 83.55 0.00 8.11
C GLN A 803 85.04 0.37 8.16
N ASP A 804 85.40 1.31 9.05
CA ASP A 804 86.79 1.74 9.26
C ASP A 804 87.61 0.72 10.09
N PHE A 805 86.98 -0.03 10.99
CA PHE A 805 87.58 -1.16 11.71
C PHE A 805 87.52 -2.45 10.87
N LYS A 806 88.66 -2.89 10.30
CA LYS A 806 88.80 -4.14 9.53
C LYS A 806 88.73 -5.40 10.41
N ASP A 807 87.60 -5.66 11.04
CA ASP A 807 87.38 -6.81 11.92
C ASP A 807 86.44 -7.85 11.28
N PHE A 808 86.72 -9.14 11.47
CA PHE A 808 86.03 -10.25 10.75
C PHE A 808 84.55 -10.38 11.15
N ASP A 809 84.18 -9.86 12.33
CA ASP A 809 82.84 -9.87 12.93
C ASP A 809 82.01 -8.60 12.59
N ALA A 810 82.59 -7.64 11.86
CA ALA A 810 81.95 -6.37 11.52
C ALA A 810 80.84 -6.51 10.47
N SER A 811 80.92 -7.49 9.58
CA SER A 811 79.97 -7.66 8.45
C SER A 811 78.54 -7.93 8.92
N HIS A 812 78.35 -8.78 9.94
CA HIS A 812 77.03 -9.07 10.51
C HIS A 812 76.43 -7.86 11.24
N LYS A 813 77.27 -7.10 11.97
CA LYS A 813 76.86 -5.87 12.67
C LYS A 813 76.46 -4.78 11.68
N ILE A 814 77.27 -4.55 10.63
CA ILE A 814 76.95 -3.60 9.54
C ILE A 814 75.65 -3.99 8.85
N THR A 815 75.42 -5.28 8.56
CA THR A 815 74.18 -5.75 7.95
C THR A 815 72.96 -5.46 8.84
N ASN A 816 73.08 -5.68 10.15
CA ASN A 816 72.01 -5.39 11.11
C ASN A 816 71.76 -3.87 11.25
N TYR A 817 72.81 -3.06 11.37
CA TYR A 817 72.67 -1.60 11.42
C TYR A 817 72.10 -1.03 10.11
N THR A 818 72.45 -1.60 8.96
CA THR A 818 71.86 -1.20 7.67
C THR A 818 70.37 -1.55 7.59
N LYS A 819 69.96 -2.70 8.16
CA LYS A 819 68.53 -3.04 8.29
C LYS A 819 67.79 -2.05 9.20
N PHE A 820 68.37 -1.68 10.35
CA PHE A 820 67.78 -0.66 11.24
C PHE A 820 67.72 0.71 10.55
N LEU A 821 68.80 1.13 9.91
CA LEU A 821 68.85 2.37 9.15
C LEU A 821 67.77 2.42 8.05
N ASN A 822 67.60 1.33 7.30
CA ASN A 822 66.56 1.25 6.27
C ASN A 822 65.15 1.26 6.86
N ARG A 823 64.94 0.64 8.03
CA ARG A 823 63.67 0.71 8.76
C ARG A 823 63.38 2.14 9.21
N ASP A 824 64.34 2.80 9.84
CA ASP A 824 64.17 4.12 10.43
C ASP A 824 64.05 5.20 9.32
N LYS A 825 64.78 5.07 8.21
CA LYS A 825 64.59 5.90 6.99
C LYS A 825 63.22 5.71 6.35
N ASN A 826 62.67 4.50 6.38
CA ASN A 826 61.30 4.27 5.91
C ASN A 826 60.26 4.83 6.88
N GLU A 827 60.51 4.84 8.19
CA GLU A 827 59.63 5.52 9.16
C GLU A 827 59.60 7.04 8.93
N ILE A 828 60.73 7.68 8.57
CA ILE A 828 60.75 9.12 8.23
C ILE A 828 59.84 9.45 7.06
N LYS A 829 59.80 8.62 6.01
CA LYS A 829 58.90 8.87 4.85
C LYS A 829 57.45 8.99 5.29
N PHE A 830 57.03 8.25 6.31
CA PHE A 830 55.67 8.32 6.83
C PHE A 830 55.42 9.62 7.62
N TYR A 831 56.42 10.11 8.37
CA TYR A 831 56.36 11.47 8.95
C TYR A 831 56.18 12.53 7.86
N ASP A 832 56.94 12.45 6.76
CA ASP A 832 56.85 13.41 5.66
C ASP A 832 55.45 13.40 5.01
N VAL A 833 54.87 12.22 4.79
CA VAL A 833 53.50 12.06 4.26
C VAL A 833 52.46 12.63 5.24
N MET A 834 52.62 12.41 6.54
CA MET A 834 51.69 12.92 7.56
C MET A 834 51.77 14.44 7.73
N PHE A 835 52.97 15.01 7.73
CA PHE A 835 53.14 16.47 7.77
C PHE A 835 52.69 17.14 6.47
N LYS A 836 52.85 16.47 5.32
CA LYS A 836 52.25 16.92 4.06
C LYS A 836 50.73 16.98 4.19
N LEU A 837 50.08 15.93 4.68
CA LEU A 837 48.63 15.91 4.90
C LEU A 837 48.17 17.05 5.82
N LEU A 838 48.87 17.28 6.93
CA LEU A 838 48.58 18.38 7.86
C LEU A 838 48.67 19.74 7.16
N ASN A 839 49.78 20.01 6.49
CA ASN A 839 50.02 21.29 5.81
C ASN A 839 49.01 21.54 4.67
N ASP A 840 48.68 20.50 3.91
CA ASP A 840 47.72 20.60 2.81
C ASP A 840 46.31 20.84 3.39
N SER A 841 45.92 20.11 4.45
CA SER A 841 44.64 20.30 5.14
C SER A 841 44.48 21.72 5.69
N GLU A 842 45.50 22.26 6.35
CA GLU A 842 45.47 23.63 6.90
C GLU A 842 45.35 24.70 5.81
N LYS A 843 46.12 24.57 4.72
CA LYS A 843 46.03 25.49 3.57
C LYS A 843 44.68 25.46 2.87
N ILE A 844 44.05 24.28 2.83
CA ILE A 844 42.81 24.07 2.10
C ILE A 844 41.59 24.45 2.94
N SER A 845 41.65 24.30 4.26
CA SER A 845 40.51 24.51 5.18
C SER A 845 39.80 25.86 4.98
N ASP A 846 40.54 26.96 5.07
CA ASP A 846 39.97 28.31 4.91
C ASP A 846 39.40 28.52 3.51
N LYS A 847 40.14 28.08 2.48
CA LYS A 847 39.71 28.15 1.09
C LYS A 847 38.42 27.38 0.84
N LEU A 848 38.28 26.20 1.45
CA LEU A 848 37.11 25.34 1.30
C LEU A 848 35.88 25.95 1.98
N LYS A 849 36.06 26.56 3.16
CA LYS A 849 34.99 27.26 3.89
C LYS A 849 34.37 28.38 3.05
N PHE A 850 35.19 29.28 2.49
CA PHE A 850 34.69 30.35 1.62
C PHE A 850 34.02 29.81 0.36
N ARG A 851 34.56 28.74 -0.24
CA ARG A 851 33.93 28.09 -1.40
C ARG A 851 32.57 27.48 -1.04
N LEU A 852 32.43 26.92 0.15
CA LEU A 852 31.17 26.35 0.64
C LEU A 852 30.13 27.45 0.88
N GLU A 853 30.52 28.54 1.53
CA GLU A 853 29.64 29.72 1.76
C GLU A 853 29.10 30.28 0.44
N PHE A 854 30.00 30.53 -0.52
CA PHE A 854 29.63 30.90 -1.88
C PHE A 854 28.68 29.90 -2.55
N SER A 855 28.99 28.61 -2.46
CA SER A 855 28.17 27.54 -3.06
C SER A 855 26.77 27.50 -2.46
N MET A 856 26.64 27.72 -1.14
CA MET A 856 25.36 27.79 -0.45
C MET A 856 24.54 29.01 -0.89
N GLU A 857 25.17 30.17 -1.09
CA GLU A 857 24.51 31.37 -1.61
C GLU A 857 24.01 31.16 -3.05
N LEU A 858 24.83 30.58 -3.92
CA LEU A 858 24.44 30.27 -5.30
C LEU A 858 23.29 29.25 -5.35
N LEU A 859 23.28 28.24 -4.48
CA LEU A 859 22.18 27.29 -4.37
C LEU A 859 20.90 27.91 -3.80
N LYS A 860 21.02 28.83 -2.83
CA LYS A 860 19.87 29.58 -2.31
C LYS A 860 19.23 30.43 -3.42
N PHE A 861 20.05 31.09 -4.23
CA PHE A 861 19.59 31.84 -5.40
C PHE A 861 18.95 30.94 -6.45
N SER A 862 19.59 29.83 -6.81
CA SER A 862 18.99 28.81 -7.70
C SER A 862 17.63 28.32 -7.20
N LYS A 863 17.47 28.09 -5.89
CA LYS A 863 16.19 27.72 -5.28
C LYS A 863 15.14 28.83 -5.34
N SER A 864 15.52 30.11 -5.21
CA SER A 864 14.56 31.21 -5.35
C SER A 864 14.03 31.30 -6.78
N LEU A 865 14.88 31.08 -7.79
CA LEU A 865 14.48 31.06 -9.21
C LEU A 865 13.43 29.99 -9.53
N LYS A 866 13.46 28.84 -8.84
CA LYS A 866 12.44 27.78 -9.00
C LYS A 866 11.03 28.24 -8.67
N LYS A 867 10.89 29.17 -7.72
CA LYS A 867 9.57 29.72 -7.34
C LYS A 867 8.91 30.39 -8.55
N ILE A 868 9.71 30.98 -9.43
CA ILE A 868 9.28 31.54 -10.71
C ILE A 868 9.02 30.40 -11.70
N HIS A 869 10.06 29.63 -12.09
CA HIS A 869 9.94 28.52 -13.02
C HIS A 869 11.11 27.51 -12.91
N SER A 870 10.85 26.22 -13.19
CA SER A 870 11.84 25.14 -13.06
C SER A 870 12.96 25.15 -14.13
N SER A 871 12.80 25.93 -15.20
CA SER A 871 13.82 26.08 -16.25
C SER A 871 14.87 27.15 -15.92
N LEU A 872 14.57 28.10 -15.03
CA LEU A 872 15.47 29.22 -14.72
C LEU A 872 16.79 28.79 -14.07
N PRO A 873 16.86 27.74 -13.22
CA PRO A 873 18.13 27.18 -12.77
C PRO A 873 19.06 26.70 -13.90
N ALA A 874 18.54 26.13 -14.99
CA ALA A 874 19.38 25.77 -16.14
C ALA A 874 19.86 27.01 -16.88
N ALA A 875 18.96 27.96 -17.12
CA ALA A 875 19.31 29.23 -17.76
C ALA A 875 20.40 29.96 -16.96
N LEU A 876 20.34 29.93 -15.63
CA LEU A 876 21.38 30.52 -14.78
C LEU A 876 22.74 29.90 -15.08
N SER A 877 22.85 28.57 -15.21
CA SER A 877 24.11 27.90 -15.53
C SER A 877 24.73 28.35 -16.85
N GLU A 878 23.91 28.61 -17.87
CA GLU A 878 24.39 29.05 -19.20
C GLU A 878 24.76 30.55 -19.22
N ASN A 879 24.31 31.32 -18.23
CA ASN A 879 24.55 32.76 -18.11
C ASN A 879 25.44 33.13 -16.92
N LEU A 880 26.13 32.14 -16.31
CA LEU A 880 27.18 32.39 -15.32
C LEU A 880 28.29 33.21 -16.01
N GLY A 881 28.32 34.52 -15.78
CA GLY A 881 29.30 35.45 -16.36
C GLY A 881 28.71 36.68 -17.04
N ILE A 882 27.41 36.65 -17.39
CA ILE A 882 26.70 37.81 -17.98
C ILE A 882 25.36 37.96 -17.27
N PHE A 883 25.39 38.42 -16.02
CA PHE A 883 24.19 38.49 -15.19
C PHE A 883 23.13 39.48 -15.67
N THR A 884 23.53 40.52 -16.42
CA THR A 884 22.61 41.42 -17.12
C THR A 884 21.73 40.68 -18.13
N ASP A 885 22.27 39.66 -18.80
CA ASP A 885 21.49 38.85 -19.75
C ASP A 885 20.56 37.90 -19.02
N PHE A 886 20.92 37.50 -17.80
CA PHE A 886 20.11 36.62 -16.97
C PHE A 886 18.85 37.31 -16.42
N GLU A 887 18.93 38.60 -16.06
CA GLU A 887 17.74 39.38 -15.69
C GLU A 887 16.71 39.39 -16.83
N GLN A 888 17.16 39.60 -18.07
CA GLN A 888 16.32 39.51 -19.26
C GLN A 888 15.71 38.11 -19.44
N LYS A 889 16.43 37.03 -19.08
CA LYS A 889 15.85 35.67 -19.10
C LYS A 889 14.75 35.46 -18.08
N ILE A 890 14.83 36.11 -16.91
CA ILE A 890 13.74 36.10 -15.93
C ILE A 890 12.51 36.79 -16.54
N ASP A 891 12.70 37.95 -17.18
CA ASP A 891 11.62 38.68 -17.83
C ASP A 891 10.96 37.92 -18.98
N ASP A 892 11.75 37.30 -19.86
CA ASP A 892 11.25 36.47 -20.95
C ASP A 892 10.36 35.32 -20.42
N ILE A 893 10.73 34.71 -19.30
CA ILE A 893 9.96 33.64 -18.66
C ILE A 893 8.69 34.20 -18.01
N VAL A 894 8.76 35.35 -17.33
CA VAL A 894 7.60 36.02 -16.74
C VAL A 894 6.60 36.44 -17.82
N GLU A 895 7.06 36.90 -18.98
CA GLU A 895 6.19 37.24 -20.11
C GLU A 895 5.51 36.00 -20.70
N LYS A 896 6.25 34.89 -20.86
CA LYS A 896 5.65 33.60 -21.24
C LYS A 896 4.60 33.15 -20.20
N LEU A 897 4.88 33.29 -18.91
CA LEU A 897 3.94 33.00 -17.81
C LEU A 897 2.71 33.92 -17.84
N LYS A 898 2.87 35.20 -18.19
CA LYS A 898 1.78 36.17 -18.38
C LYS A 898 0.89 35.77 -19.55
N GLY A 899 1.48 35.26 -20.64
CA GLY A 899 0.75 34.66 -21.76
C GLY A 899 -0.10 33.46 -21.32
N LYS A 900 0.47 32.57 -20.49
CA LYS A 900 -0.26 31.42 -19.90
C LYS A 900 -1.34 31.82 -18.90
N SER A 901 -1.12 32.90 -18.14
CA SER A 901 -2.12 33.51 -17.26
C SER A 901 -3.29 34.07 -18.07
N SER A 902 -2.99 34.77 -19.16
CA SER A 902 -4.00 35.33 -20.08
C SER A 902 -4.82 34.23 -20.78
N SER A 903 -4.22 33.07 -21.07
CA SER A 903 -4.93 31.90 -21.61
C SER A 903 -5.65 31.05 -20.55
N GLY A 904 -5.64 31.46 -19.27
CA GLY A 904 -6.33 30.76 -18.18
C GLY A 904 -5.66 29.48 -17.69
N ILE A 905 -4.39 29.23 -18.08
CA ILE A 905 -3.60 28.06 -17.67
C ILE A 905 -2.98 28.26 -16.29
N LEU A 906 -2.60 29.50 -15.97
CA LEU A 906 -2.05 29.91 -14.67
C LEU A 906 -3.04 30.86 -13.99
N SER A 907 -3.31 30.72 -12.69
CA SER A 907 -4.21 31.66 -12.01
C SER A 907 -3.59 33.07 -11.92
N PRO A 908 -4.40 34.15 -11.86
CA PRO A 908 -3.87 35.49 -11.60
C PRO A 908 -3.14 35.61 -10.25
N PHE A 909 -3.52 34.80 -9.26
CA PHE A 909 -2.87 34.78 -7.95
C PHE A 909 -1.49 34.10 -8.02
N GLU A 910 -1.41 32.90 -8.60
CA GLU A 910 -0.13 32.21 -8.81
C GLU A 910 0.79 33.01 -9.75
N PHE A 911 0.23 33.70 -10.75
CA PHE A 911 0.99 34.63 -11.57
C PHE A 911 1.59 35.75 -10.73
N ARG A 912 0.81 36.35 -9.83
CA ARG A 912 1.32 37.37 -8.90
C ARG A 912 2.41 36.81 -8.01
N GLU A 913 2.22 35.64 -7.40
CA GLU A 913 3.27 35.02 -6.57
C GLU A 913 4.55 34.74 -7.36
N LYS A 914 4.43 34.26 -8.61
CA LYS A 914 5.57 34.02 -9.50
C LYS A 914 6.25 35.32 -9.94
N ASN A 915 5.47 36.37 -10.18
CA ASN A 915 5.97 37.69 -10.53
C ASN A 915 6.65 38.38 -9.34
N ASP A 916 6.08 38.28 -8.14
CA ASP A 916 6.68 38.77 -6.91
C ASP A 916 7.98 38.02 -6.60
N ALA A 917 8.00 36.70 -6.81
CA ALA A 917 9.22 35.90 -6.72
C ALA A 917 10.27 36.30 -7.77
N ALA A 918 9.84 36.75 -8.97
CA ALA A 918 10.73 37.25 -9.99
C ALA A 918 11.38 38.57 -9.56
N GLU A 919 10.60 39.53 -9.09
CA GLU A 919 11.10 40.80 -8.56
C GLU A 919 12.03 40.60 -7.35
N GLN A 920 11.67 39.71 -6.43
CA GLN A 920 12.55 39.35 -5.31
C GLN A 920 13.85 38.69 -5.78
N SER A 921 13.79 37.82 -6.79
CA SER A 921 14.99 37.16 -7.32
C SER A 921 15.88 38.13 -8.10
N LYS A 922 15.32 39.10 -8.83
CA LYS A 922 16.10 40.17 -9.47
C LYS A 922 16.81 41.04 -8.44
N LYS A 923 16.11 41.40 -7.34
CA LYS A 923 16.73 42.14 -6.23
C LYS A 923 17.87 41.34 -5.60
N LEU A 924 17.63 40.04 -5.33
CA LEU A 924 18.66 39.16 -4.79
C LEU A 924 19.86 39.01 -5.75
N LEU A 925 19.60 38.95 -7.05
CA LEU A 925 20.64 38.92 -8.08
C LEU A 925 21.50 40.19 -8.03
N LEU A 926 20.89 41.38 -7.93
CA LEU A 926 21.61 42.65 -7.77
C LEU A 926 22.46 42.68 -6.49
N ASP A 927 21.89 42.22 -5.37
CA ASP A 927 22.62 42.14 -4.09
C ASP A 927 23.84 41.20 -4.22
N LEU A 928 23.69 40.06 -4.88
CA LEU A 928 24.79 39.10 -5.11
C LEU A 928 25.87 39.66 -6.06
N ILE A 929 25.50 40.38 -7.12
CA ILE A 929 26.46 41.00 -8.04
C ILE A 929 27.20 42.16 -7.38
N SER A 930 26.55 42.87 -6.44
CA SER A 930 27.19 43.95 -5.68
C SER A 930 28.25 43.45 -4.70
N ASN A 931 28.26 42.14 -4.40
CA ASN A 931 29.29 41.50 -3.58
C ASN A 931 30.50 41.14 -4.46
N GLU A 932 31.61 41.86 -4.26
CA GLU A 932 32.87 41.65 -4.99
C GLU A 932 33.41 40.22 -4.81
N ASP A 933 33.32 39.66 -3.59
CA ASP A 933 33.78 38.29 -3.31
C ASP A 933 32.95 37.27 -4.09
N PHE A 934 31.62 37.43 -4.09
CA PHE A 934 30.71 36.54 -4.82
C PHE A 934 31.03 36.55 -6.32
N THR A 935 31.24 37.73 -6.90
CA THR A 935 31.56 37.90 -8.33
C THR A 935 32.90 37.27 -8.68
N LEU A 936 33.91 37.44 -7.83
CA LEU A 936 35.23 36.83 -8.00
C LEU A 936 35.18 35.30 -7.88
N HIS A 937 34.30 34.76 -7.02
CA HIS A 937 34.05 33.33 -6.93
C HIS A 937 33.30 32.78 -8.15
N ILE A 938 32.38 33.53 -8.76
CA ILE A 938 31.72 33.19 -10.04
C ILE A 938 32.74 33.11 -11.18
N GLU A 939 33.64 34.09 -11.31
CA GLU A 939 34.68 34.05 -12.35
C GLU A 939 35.58 32.80 -12.20
N LYS A 940 35.93 32.45 -10.96
CA LYS A 940 36.69 31.23 -10.67
C LYS A 940 35.89 29.98 -10.99
N LEU A 941 34.58 29.96 -10.75
CA LEU A 941 33.68 28.85 -11.05
C LEU A 941 33.60 28.61 -12.57
N ILE A 942 33.44 29.68 -13.36
CA ILE A 942 33.39 29.64 -14.82
C ILE A 942 34.68 29.07 -15.40
N LYS A 943 35.84 29.59 -14.95
CA LYS A 943 37.16 29.09 -15.38
C LYS A 943 37.41 27.61 -15.04
N MET A 944 36.69 27.05 -14.07
CA MET A 944 36.82 25.63 -13.67
C MET A 944 35.92 24.70 -14.49
N SER A 945 34.98 25.22 -15.27
CA SER A 945 34.13 24.40 -16.16
C SER A 945 34.94 23.69 -17.27
N GLU A 946 36.11 24.26 -17.62
CA GLU A 946 37.04 23.76 -18.65
C GLU A 946 37.99 22.66 -18.15
N VAL A 947 38.05 22.41 -16.84
CA VAL A 947 38.96 21.41 -16.25
C VAL A 947 38.28 20.04 -16.18
N THR A 948 38.87 19.04 -16.85
CA THR A 948 38.48 17.63 -16.73
C THR A 948 38.92 17.07 -15.38
N ILE A 949 37.96 16.55 -14.61
CA ILE A 949 38.24 15.76 -13.41
C ILE A 949 38.74 14.38 -13.87
N PRO A 950 39.95 13.94 -13.47
CA PRO A 950 40.49 12.63 -13.83
C PRO A 950 39.69 11.44 -13.28
#